data_AF-A0A498I297-F1
#
_entry.id   AF-A0A498I297-F1
#
_cell.length_a   1.000
_cell.length_b   1.000
_cell.length_c   1.000
_cell.angle_alpha   90.00
_cell.angle_beta   90.00
_cell.angle_gamma   90.00
#
_symmetry.space_group_name_H-M   'P 1'
#
loop_
_entity.id
_entity.type
_entity.pdbx_description
1 polymer ?
#
loop_
_entity_poly.entity_id
_entity_poly.type
_entity_poly.pdbx_seq_one_letter_code
_entity_poly.pdbx_strand_id
1 'polypeptide(L)'
;MDSEGGASLPSGPDAKKRRVSYFYEPTVGDYYYGQGHPMKPHRIRMAHSLVVHYGLHRRMEINRPFPAGPIDIRRFHADDYVDFLASVTPETLADSVHSRHLKRFNVGEDCPVFDGLLGFCQASAGGSIGAAVKLNRQDADIAVNWAGGLHHAKKAEASGFCYVNDIVLGILELLKVHRRVLYVDIDVHHGDGVEEAFYTTDRVMTVSFHKFGDFFPGTGHIKDVGAGTGKNYALNVPLNDGMDDESFRSLFRPILRKVMEMYQPDAVVLQCGADSLSGDRLGCFNLSVRGHADCLRFLRSFNVPLMVLGGGGYTIRNVARCWCYETAVAVGVEPDNNLPYNEYYEYFGPDYTLHIAPSNMENLNTPKDMEKIRNALLEQLTRIPHTPSVPFQTTPPTTKVPEEVEEKLDERPKPRIWNGVIYDSDPEDDKHWIKFPTAARMTKMRWKKIKSIIIVILRADADGSLSNSKIPHPTSPNLHLSPKTPPKPLLFHSWTPKSQPAHHPTRKPRPRTMAPPREDVKILAKFKSMHNYIRVLEVSKRAVDPFTSSRLLLDNPGNIHSISFIFKSLTSTYFDVFTLPPIIPPGPIGILGFRAGSAARSILDLYPEVVVHGWELDPSVIGVGREYFGLSKLERQYTDRLIIHVGDAFKASTRGGSCVEAEDSLRHGKLVTEETLKEMQRVFGDKLFVLSLGNR
;
A
#
# COMPACT_ATOMS: atom_id res chain seq x y z
N MET A 1 -14.07 -28.91 -26.29
CA MET A 1 -14.24 -30.06 -25.38
C MET A 1 -13.07 -29.99 -24.42
N ASP A 2 -13.28 -29.27 -23.32
CA ASP A 2 -13.16 -29.73 -21.92
C ASP A 2 -12.05 -30.78 -21.66
N SER A 3 -11.19 -30.69 -20.64
CA SER A 3 -11.21 -29.93 -19.39
C SER A 3 -9.96 -30.33 -18.57
N GLU A 4 -9.61 -29.51 -17.58
CA GLU A 4 -8.80 -29.85 -16.40
C GLU A 4 -7.28 -30.05 -16.56
N GLY A 5 -6.55 -28.98 -16.26
CA GLY A 5 -5.14 -28.98 -15.88
C GLY A 5 -4.86 -27.95 -14.80
N GLY A 6 -5.72 -27.91 -13.76
CA GLY A 6 -5.46 -27.16 -12.54
C GLY A 6 -4.25 -27.78 -11.84
N ALA A 7 -3.06 -27.21 -12.07
CA ALA A 7 -1.86 -27.55 -11.31
C ALA A 7 -2.01 -27.02 -9.88
N SER A 8 -2.82 -27.72 -9.09
CA SER A 8 -2.68 -27.75 -7.64
C SER A 8 -1.30 -28.29 -7.33
N LEU A 9 -0.48 -27.48 -6.69
CA LEU A 9 0.90 -27.79 -6.31
C LEU A 9 0.96 -29.13 -5.56
N PRO A 10 1.67 -30.16 -6.07
CA PRO A 10 2.22 -31.17 -5.20
C PRO A 10 3.42 -30.52 -4.49
N SER A 11 3.14 -29.90 -3.34
CA SER A 11 4.08 -29.85 -2.25
C SER A 11 4.68 -31.25 -2.07
N GLY A 12 6.01 -31.36 -2.12
CA GLY A 12 6.67 -32.60 -1.75
C GLY A 12 6.21 -33.10 -0.37
N PRO A 13 6.44 -34.39 -0.05
CA PRO A 13 5.86 -35.10 1.09
C PRO A 13 6.12 -34.47 2.48
N ASP A 14 6.98 -33.44 2.59
CA ASP A 14 7.35 -32.77 3.83
C ASP A 14 6.99 -31.27 3.89
N ALA A 15 5.97 -30.77 3.18
CA ALA A 15 5.59 -29.35 3.24
C ALA A 15 4.98 -28.93 4.58
N LYS A 16 5.82 -28.83 5.61
CA LYS A 16 5.53 -28.07 6.83
C LYS A 16 5.23 -26.64 6.42
N LYS A 17 4.12 -26.12 6.96
CA LYS A 17 3.80 -24.70 6.87
C LYS A 17 4.96 -23.89 7.46
N ARG A 18 5.67 -23.14 6.61
CA ARG A 18 6.81 -22.30 7.00
C ARG A 18 6.29 -21.08 7.78
N ARG A 19 6.92 -20.78 8.92
CA ARG A 19 6.69 -19.54 9.68
C ARG A 19 7.38 -18.40 8.95
N VAL A 20 6.60 -17.41 8.54
CA VAL A 20 7.09 -16.24 7.81
C VAL A 20 7.05 -15.03 8.72
N SER A 21 8.15 -14.28 8.75
CA SER A 21 8.29 -12.99 9.41
C SER A 21 8.53 -11.91 8.37
N TYR A 22 7.90 -10.75 8.50
CA TYR A 22 7.91 -9.68 7.49
C TYR A 22 8.21 -8.34 8.16
N PHE A 23 9.29 -7.69 7.74
CA PHE A 23 9.77 -6.43 8.29
C PHE A 23 9.30 -5.26 7.43
N TYR A 24 8.70 -4.26 8.08
CA TYR A 24 8.25 -3.04 7.40
C TYR A 24 8.29 -1.84 8.33
N GLU A 25 9.00 -0.79 7.91
CA GLU A 25 9.01 0.53 8.54
C GLU A 25 7.99 1.44 7.83
N PRO A 26 6.93 1.92 8.51
CA PRO A 26 5.90 2.75 7.88
C PRO A 26 6.39 4.02 7.17
N THR A 27 7.47 4.64 7.65
CA THR A 27 8.03 5.87 7.06
C THR A 27 8.96 5.62 5.88
N VAL A 28 9.34 4.38 5.58
CA VAL A 28 10.31 4.07 4.53
C VAL A 28 9.89 4.57 3.14
N GLY A 29 8.58 4.65 2.90
CA GLY A 29 8.02 5.13 1.64
C GLY A 29 7.98 6.65 1.48
N ASP A 30 8.36 7.40 2.52
CA ASP A 30 8.34 8.87 2.55
C ASP A 30 9.71 9.47 2.18
N TYR A 31 10.80 8.70 2.29
CA TYR A 31 12.13 9.13 1.84
C TYR A 31 12.18 9.36 0.32
N TYR A 32 12.89 10.41 -0.07
CA TYR A 32 12.92 10.90 -1.45
C TYR A 32 14.34 11.20 -1.90
N TYR A 33 14.86 10.40 -2.82
CA TYR A 33 16.23 10.53 -3.35
C TYR A 33 16.45 11.83 -4.15
N GLY A 34 15.39 12.46 -4.67
CA GLY A 34 15.48 13.70 -5.42
C GLY A 34 14.70 13.70 -6.74
N GLN A 35 14.63 14.87 -7.36
CA GLN A 35 13.91 15.07 -8.60
C GLN A 35 14.58 14.32 -9.75
N GLY A 36 13.80 13.56 -10.51
CA GLY A 36 14.29 12.78 -11.66
C GLY A 36 14.97 11.46 -11.28
N HIS A 37 15.34 11.26 -10.01
CA HIS A 37 16.04 10.06 -9.57
C HIS A 37 15.19 8.78 -9.74
N PRO A 38 15.76 7.68 -10.27
CA PRO A 38 15.00 6.46 -10.56
C PRO A 38 14.63 5.68 -9.29
N MET A 39 15.49 5.65 -8.27
CA MET A 39 15.19 5.00 -6.99
C MET A 39 14.05 5.72 -6.27
N LYS A 40 12.97 4.98 -5.98
CA LYS A 40 11.77 5.50 -5.30
C LYS A 40 11.38 4.58 -4.14
N PRO A 41 11.77 4.87 -2.89
CA PRO A 41 11.39 4.08 -1.71
C PRO A 41 9.88 3.86 -1.56
N HIS A 42 9.07 4.77 -2.12
CA HIS A 42 7.61 4.62 -2.23
C HIS A 42 7.14 3.26 -2.78
N ARG A 43 7.93 2.59 -3.64
CA ARG A 43 7.62 1.24 -4.15
C ARG A 43 7.45 0.19 -3.04
N ILE A 44 8.17 0.34 -1.92
CA ILE A 44 8.07 -0.54 -0.74
C ILE A 44 6.69 -0.37 -0.08
N ARG A 45 6.21 0.87 0.03
CA ARG A 45 4.88 1.19 0.56
C ARG A 45 3.76 0.66 -0.33
N MET A 46 3.94 0.73 -1.66
CA MET A 46 3.00 0.15 -2.63
C MET A 46 2.95 -1.38 -2.50
N ALA A 47 4.10 -2.05 -2.40
CA ALA A 47 4.17 -3.49 -2.16
C ALA A 47 3.48 -3.89 -0.85
N HIS A 48 3.75 -3.16 0.24
CA HIS A 48 3.10 -3.39 1.53
C HIS A 48 1.57 -3.25 1.45
N SER A 49 1.08 -2.21 0.77
CA SER A 49 -0.36 -2.03 0.57
C SER A 49 -0.99 -3.23 -0.15
N LEU A 50 -0.37 -3.74 -1.23
CA LEU A 50 -0.88 -4.94 -1.91
C LEU A 50 -0.85 -6.18 -1.00
N VAL A 51 0.23 -6.40 -0.26
CA VAL A 51 0.36 -7.50 0.72
C VAL A 51 -0.77 -7.45 1.76
N VAL A 52 -1.14 -6.25 2.22
CA VAL A 52 -2.26 -6.06 3.16
C VAL A 52 -3.60 -6.37 2.48
N HIS A 53 -3.85 -5.81 1.29
CA HIS A 53 -5.13 -5.94 0.59
C HIS A 53 -5.40 -7.36 0.05
N TYR A 54 -4.35 -8.13 -0.29
CA TYR A 54 -4.46 -9.56 -0.56
C TYR A 54 -4.64 -10.42 0.71
N GLY A 55 -4.57 -9.82 1.90
CA GLY A 55 -4.73 -10.54 3.16
C GLY A 55 -3.52 -11.39 3.59
N LEU A 56 -2.38 -11.25 2.90
CA LEU A 56 -1.17 -12.04 3.17
C LEU A 56 -0.59 -11.76 4.57
N HIS A 57 -0.72 -10.51 5.04
CA HIS A 57 -0.36 -10.09 6.40
C HIS A 57 -0.95 -10.96 7.53
N ARG A 58 -2.08 -11.65 7.29
CA ARG A 58 -2.72 -12.52 8.30
C ARG A 58 -2.06 -13.88 8.42
N ARG A 59 -1.11 -14.21 7.53
CA ARG A 59 -0.43 -15.50 7.43
C ARG A 59 1.04 -15.43 7.83
N MET A 60 1.50 -14.27 8.28
CA MET A 60 2.88 -14.00 8.67
C MET A 60 2.92 -13.06 9.87
N GLU A 61 4.02 -13.06 10.60
CA GLU A 61 4.29 -12.09 11.66
C GLU A 61 4.80 -10.79 11.02
N ILE A 62 4.15 -9.65 11.26
CA ILE A 62 4.66 -8.35 10.83
C ILE A 62 5.46 -7.75 11.97
N ASN A 63 6.71 -7.42 11.69
CA ASN A 63 7.62 -6.76 12.62
C ASN A 63 7.96 -5.37 12.11
N ARG A 64 8.04 -4.42 13.03
CA ARG A 64 8.69 -3.14 12.75
C ARG A 64 10.19 -3.30 13.03
N PRO A 65 11.08 -2.91 12.10
CA PRO A 65 12.51 -2.99 12.35
C PRO A 65 12.91 -2.00 13.44
N PHE A 66 13.85 -2.41 14.30
CA PHE A 66 14.60 -1.45 15.10
C PHE A 66 15.62 -0.77 14.19
N PRO A 67 15.70 0.57 14.14
CA PRO A 67 16.71 1.25 13.34
C PRO A 67 18.12 0.80 13.74
N ALA A 68 18.95 0.44 12.75
CA ALA A 68 20.32 0.03 13.02
C ALA A 68 21.13 1.18 13.64
N GLY A 69 21.79 0.94 14.77
CA GLY A 69 22.67 1.93 15.38
C GLY A 69 23.99 2.08 14.62
N PRO A 70 24.77 3.13 14.88
CA PRO A 70 26.11 3.27 14.29
C PRO A 70 27.02 2.07 14.57
N ILE A 71 26.90 1.46 15.77
CA ILE A 71 27.65 0.26 16.15
C ILE A 71 27.29 -0.92 15.23
N ASP A 72 26.03 -1.08 14.88
CA ASP A 72 25.58 -2.16 14.00
C ASP A 72 26.12 -1.98 12.58
N ILE A 73 26.05 -0.76 12.05
CA ILE A 73 26.52 -0.42 10.69
C ILE A 73 28.05 -0.58 10.59
N ARG A 74 28.79 -0.17 11.62
CA ARG A 74 30.27 -0.29 11.69
C ARG A 74 30.78 -1.72 11.78
N ARG A 75 29.91 -2.73 11.95
CA ARG A 75 30.32 -4.14 11.87
C ARG A 75 30.90 -4.51 10.50
N PHE A 76 30.51 -3.77 9.46
CA PHE A 76 31.10 -3.88 8.13
C PHE A 76 31.73 -2.57 7.68
N HIS A 77 30.97 -1.48 7.76
CA HIS A 77 31.39 -0.19 7.19
C HIS A 77 32.50 0.48 8.01
N ALA A 78 33.34 1.28 7.34
CA ALA A 78 34.38 2.06 7.99
C ALA A 78 33.80 3.12 8.94
N ASP A 79 34.45 3.33 10.08
CA ASP A 79 33.99 4.27 11.12
C ASP A 79 33.79 5.68 10.57
N ASP A 80 34.75 6.17 9.79
CA ASP A 80 34.72 7.51 9.20
C ASP A 80 33.66 7.67 8.10
N TYR A 81 33.32 6.59 7.41
CA TYR A 81 32.20 6.59 6.46
C TYR A 81 30.86 6.66 7.18
N VAL A 82 30.68 5.90 8.28
CA VAL A 82 29.45 5.96 9.09
C VAL A 82 29.28 7.31 9.76
N ASP A 83 30.36 7.90 10.27
CA ASP A 83 30.34 9.26 10.83
C ASP A 83 29.95 10.29 9.79
N PHE A 84 30.46 10.17 8.56
CA PHE A 84 30.06 11.02 7.45
C PHE A 84 28.58 10.87 7.10
N LEU A 85 28.05 9.65 6.97
CA LEU A 85 26.63 9.43 6.71
C LEU A 85 25.73 10.02 7.81
N ALA A 86 26.23 10.06 9.05
CA ALA A 86 25.52 10.65 10.19
C ALA A 86 25.59 12.18 10.22
N SER A 87 26.63 12.78 9.65
CA SER A 87 26.81 14.24 9.63
C SER A 87 26.23 14.90 8.38
N VAL A 88 26.12 14.17 7.26
CA VAL A 88 25.76 14.76 5.97
C VAL A 88 24.25 15.02 5.86
N THR A 89 23.92 16.28 5.60
CA THR A 89 22.56 16.74 5.27
C THR A 89 22.60 17.69 4.06
N PRO A 90 21.46 17.95 3.39
CA PRO A 90 21.40 18.92 2.30
C PRO A 90 21.95 20.30 2.66
N GLU A 91 21.81 20.74 3.91
CA GLU A 91 22.32 22.03 4.42
C GLU A 91 23.84 22.04 4.55
N THR A 92 24.44 20.91 4.95
CA THR A 92 25.90 20.78 5.13
C THR A 92 26.68 20.71 3.81
N LEU A 93 26.00 20.56 2.67
CA LEU A 93 26.62 20.47 1.34
C LEU A 93 27.42 21.73 0.96
N ALA A 94 27.06 22.89 1.51
CA ALA A 94 27.75 24.15 1.26
C ALA A 94 29.13 24.24 1.96
N ASP A 95 29.42 23.35 2.91
CA ASP A 95 30.66 23.36 3.65
C ASP A 95 31.79 22.68 2.87
N SER A 96 32.91 23.40 2.68
CA SER A 96 34.09 22.92 1.96
C SER A 96 34.71 21.62 2.52
N VAL A 97 34.48 21.33 3.80
CA VAL A 97 34.92 20.08 4.46
C VAL A 97 34.13 18.88 3.90
N HIS A 98 32.82 19.03 3.72
CA HIS A 98 31.95 17.98 3.17
C HIS A 98 32.24 17.72 1.68
N SER A 99 32.67 18.72 0.90
CA SER A 99 33.02 18.54 -0.51
C SER A 99 34.11 17.49 -0.76
N ARG A 100 35.11 17.39 0.13
CA ARG A 100 36.17 16.36 0.02
C ARG A 100 35.63 14.96 0.39
N HIS A 101 34.80 14.88 1.42
CA HIS A 101 34.20 13.62 1.87
C HIS A 101 33.19 13.07 0.85
N LEU A 102 32.37 13.93 0.22
CA LEU A 102 31.44 13.55 -0.84
C LEU A 102 32.14 12.80 -1.98
N LYS A 103 33.27 13.35 -2.47
CA LYS A 103 34.06 12.70 -3.50
C LYS A 103 34.74 11.42 -3.03
N ARG A 104 35.27 11.41 -1.79
CA ARG A 104 35.94 10.24 -1.20
C ARG A 104 34.99 9.06 -1.00
N PHE A 105 33.76 9.34 -0.57
CA PHE A 105 32.77 8.34 -0.21
C PHE A 105 31.73 8.09 -1.31
N ASN A 106 31.98 8.64 -2.51
CA ASN A 106 31.16 8.50 -3.71
C ASN A 106 29.67 8.85 -3.49
N VAL A 107 29.42 9.95 -2.77
CA VAL A 107 28.08 10.51 -2.54
C VAL A 107 27.96 11.79 -3.36
N GLY A 108 27.03 11.80 -4.32
CA GLY A 108 26.95 12.80 -5.38
C GLY A 108 25.84 12.50 -6.38
N GLU A 109 26.19 12.30 -7.65
CA GLU A 109 25.22 12.19 -8.76
C GLU A 109 24.29 10.98 -8.62
N ASP A 110 24.85 9.77 -8.62
CA ASP A 110 24.05 8.55 -8.48
C ASP A 110 23.61 8.32 -7.03
N CYS A 111 24.40 8.75 -6.05
CA CYS A 111 24.09 8.58 -4.63
C CYS A 111 23.88 9.96 -3.98
N PRO A 112 22.73 10.63 -4.19
CA PRO A 112 22.50 12.00 -3.72
C PRO A 112 22.32 12.09 -2.20
N VAL A 113 22.72 13.22 -1.64
CA VAL A 113 22.32 13.59 -0.28
C VAL A 113 20.86 14.04 -0.28
N PHE A 114 20.05 13.44 0.60
CA PHE A 114 18.65 13.82 0.78
C PHE A 114 18.27 13.82 2.26
N ASP A 115 17.17 14.49 2.58
CA ASP A 115 16.68 14.58 3.96
C ASP A 115 16.30 13.21 4.53
N GLY A 116 16.84 12.89 5.71
CA GLY A 116 16.66 11.59 6.34
C GLY A 116 17.46 10.44 5.73
N LEU A 117 18.53 10.69 4.96
CA LEU A 117 19.40 9.65 4.36
C LEU A 117 19.83 8.58 5.37
N LEU A 118 20.37 8.99 6.52
CA LEU A 118 20.77 8.02 7.55
C LEU A 118 19.54 7.24 8.07
N GLY A 119 18.42 7.90 8.33
CA GLY A 119 17.18 7.26 8.78
C GLY A 119 16.69 6.17 7.82
N PHE A 120 16.80 6.40 6.50
CA PHE A 120 16.54 5.40 5.48
C PHE A 120 17.49 4.20 5.58
N CYS A 121 18.79 4.46 5.70
CA CYS A 121 19.81 3.41 5.84
C CYS A 121 19.59 2.58 7.11
N GLN A 122 19.26 3.23 8.23
CA GLN A 122 19.02 2.57 9.50
C GLN A 122 17.77 1.68 9.47
N ALA A 123 16.69 2.13 8.83
CA ALA A 123 15.47 1.34 8.67
C ALA A 123 15.70 0.11 7.79
N SER A 124 16.41 0.29 6.67
CA SER A 124 16.77 -0.80 5.75
C SER A 124 17.67 -1.85 6.42
N ALA A 125 18.80 -1.41 6.99
CA ALA A 125 19.75 -2.27 7.69
C ALA A 125 19.14 -2.95 8.93
N GLY A 126 18.34 -2.21 9.69
CA GLY A 126 17.64 -2.73 10.87
C GLY A 126 16.68 -3.87 10.54
N GLY A 127 15.98 -3.79 9.40
CA GLY A 127 15.11 -4.87 8.91
C GLY A 127 15.88 -6.13 8.56
N SER A 128 17.02 -6.03 7.87
CA SER A 128 17.82 -7.18 7.47
C SER A 128 18.55 -7.82 8.64
N ILE A 129 19.07 -7.02 9.58
CA ILE A 129 19.63 -7.54 10.85
C ILE A 129 18.54 -8.21 11.68
N GLY A 130 17.37 -7.59 11.84
CA GLY A 130 16.25 -8.17 12.57
C GLY A 130 15.75 -9.48 11.96
N ALA A 131 15.69 -9.56 10.64
CA ALA A 131 15.38 -10.77 9.90
C ALA A 131 16.39 -11.89 10.18
N ALA A 132 17.70 -11.59 10.10
CA ALA A 132 18.76 -12.55 10.42
C ALA A 132 18.70 -13.02 11.88
N VAL A 133 18.41 -12.13 12.85
CA VAL A 133 18.23 -12.51 14.26
C VAL A 133 17.07 -13.48 14.42
N LYS A 134 15.91 -13.23 13.81
CA LYS A 134 14.75 -14.14 13.87
C LYS A 134 15.06 -15.52 13.29
N LEU A 135 15.85 -15.59 12.22
CA LEU A 135 16.30 -16.86 11.63
C LEU A 135 17.29 -17.59 12.55
N ASN A 136 18.29 -16.89 13.10
CA ASN A 136 19.25 -17.45 14.05
C ASN A 136 18.60 -18.01 15.32
N ARG A 137 17.56 -17.33 15.82
CA ARG A 137 16.77 -17.77 16.98
C ARG A 137 15.77 -18.88 16.66
N GLN A 138 15.63 -19.23 15.37
CA GLN A 138 14.62 -20.18 14.88
C GLN A 138 13.18 -19.74 15.21
N ASP A 139 12.94 -18.43 15.33
CA ASP A 139 11.60 -17.86 15.54
C ASP A 139 10.81 -17.79 14.21
N ALA A 140 11.53 -17.77 13.08
CA ALA A 140 10.98 -17.81 11.75
C ALA A 140 11.75 -18.81 10.88
N ASP A 141 11.08 -19.36 9.86
CA ASP A 141 11.73 -20.18 8.84
C ASP A 141 12.03 -19.38 7.57
N ILE A 142 11.26 -18.30 7.34
CA ILE A 142 11.48 -17.31 6.27
C ILE A 142 11.33 -15.92 6.87
N ALA A 143 12.26 -15.02 6.61
CA ALA A 143 12.19 -13.63 7.03
C ALA A 143 12.32 -12.69 5.81
N VAL A 144 11.40 -11.74 5.66
CA VAL A 144 11.28 -10.87 4.48
C VAL A 144 11.51 -9.42 4.85
N ASN A 145 12.39 -8.71 4.13
CA ASN A 145 12.59 -7.26 4.25
C ASN A 145 12.72 -6.61 2.86
N TRP A 146 11.62 -6.10 2.31
CA TRP A 146 11.63 -5.44 0.99
C TRP A 146 12.32 -4.07 0.98
N ALA A 147 12.61 -3.47 2.14
CA ALA A 147 13.40 -2.24 2.21
C ALA A 147 14.91 -2.49 2.10
N GLY A 148 15.35 -3.73 2.32
CA GLY A 148 16.73 -4.18 2.18
C GLY A 148 17.09 -4.61 0.77
N GLY A 149 18.26 -5.22 0.62
CA GLY A 149 18.78 -5.70 -0.67
C GLY A 149 19.69 -4.71 -1.38
N LEU A 150 20.28 -3.74 -0.67
CA LEU A 150 21.14 -2.69 -1.23
C LEU A 150 22.57 -3.22 -1.44
N HIS A 151 22.73 -4.04 -2.48
CA HIS A 151 23.91 -4.86 -2.71
C HIS A 151 25.17 -4.15 -3.23
N HIS A 152 25.06 -2.90 -3.70
CA HIS A 152 26.20 -2.16 -4.29
C HIS A 152 27.05 -1.41 -3.27
N ALA A 153 26.51 -1.15 -2.08
CA ALA A 153 27.23 -0.40 -1.05
C ALA A 153 28.53 -1.11 -0.66
N LYS A 154 29.64 -0.36 -0.63
CA LYS A 154 30.98 -0.87 -0.33
C LYS A 154 31.33 -0.61 1.12
N LYS A 155 32.50 -1.10 1.55
CA LYS A 155 32.96 -0.93 2.93
C LYS A 155 33.07 0.54 3.35
N ALA A 156 33.52 1.41 2.45
CA ALA A 156 33.81 2.80 2.75
C ALA A 156 33.32 3.77 1.66
N GLU A 157 32.35 3.40 0.83
CA GLU A 157 31.76 4.29 -0.18
C GLU A 157 30.36 3.83 -0.58
N ALA A 158 29.54 4.80 -1.00
CA ALA A 158 28.25 4.52 -1.62
C ALA A 158 28.46 4.12 -3.09
N SER A 159 27.53 3.35 -3.65
CA SER A 159 27.55 2.98 -5.06
C SER A 159 26.16 2.53 -5.51
N GLY A 160 25.76 2.82 -6.75
CA GLY A 160 24.52 2.31 -7.34
C GLY A 160 23.27 2.51 -6.46
N PHE A 161 23.05 3.73 -5.97
CA PHE A 161 21.94 4.08 -5.06
C PHE A 161 22.02 3.52 -3.63
N CYS A 162 23.09 2.79 -3.31
CA CYS A 162 23.28 2.06 -2.06
C CYS A 162 24.34 2.74 -1.17
N TYR A 163 23.98 3.04 0.07
CA TYR A 163 24.89 3.66 1.06
C TYR A 163 25.35 2.65 2.12
N VAL A 164 24.42 1.89 2.70
CA VAL A 164 24.71 0.85 3.69
C VAL A 164 24.35 -0.51 3.10
N ASN A 165 25.27 -1.47 3.19
CA ASN A 165 25.07 -2.83 2.71
C ASN A 165 24.38 -3.66 3.79
N ASP A 166 23.04 -3.56 3.83
CA ASP A 166 22.19 -4.28 4.78
C ASP A 166 22.33 -5.82 4.66
N ILE A 167 22.65 -6.29 3.45
CA ILE A 167 22.84 -7.71 3.14
C ILE A 167 24.07 -8.25 3.87
N VAL A 168 25.21 -7.57 3.75
CA VAL A 168 26.46 -7.96 4.43
C VAL A 168 26.24 -7.97 5.95
N LEU A 169 25.57 -6.96 6.50
CA LEU A 169 25.25 -6.91 7.93
C LEU A 169 24.34 -8.07 8.36
N GLY A 170 23.32 -8.41 7.57
CA GLY A 170 22.46 -9.57 7.79
C GLY A 170 23.22 -10.90 7.72
N ILE A 171 24.10 -11.08 6.73
CA ILE A 171 24.95 -12.28 6.60
C ILE A 171 25.92 -12.39 7.79
N LEU A 172 26.54 -11.29 8.21
CA LEU A 172 27.41 -11.27 9.40
C LEU A 172 26.65 -11.65 10.68
N GLU A 173 25.36 -11.34 10.77
CA GLU A 173 24.51 -11.85 11.85
C GLU A 173 24.25 -13.35 11.71
N LEU A 174 23.86 -13.84 10.53
CA LEU A 174 23.64 -15.27 10.27
C LEU A 174 24.88 -16.11 10.59
N LEU A 175 26.08 -15.62 10.24
CA LEU A 175 27.36 -16.29 10.48
C LEU A 175 27.71 -16.48 11.97
N LYS A 176 26.96 -15.88 12.91
CA LYS A 176 27.11 -16.20 14.33
C LYS A 176 26.63 -17.61 14.67
N VAL A 177 25.64 -18.12 13.95
CA VAL A 177 25.01 -19.44 14.19
C VAL A 177 25.28 -20.41 13.04
N HIS A 178 25.24 -19.92 11.81
CA HIS A 178 25.38 -20.71 10.59
C HIS A 178 26.85 -20.78 10.14
N ARG A 179 27.32 -21.99 9.83
CA ARG A 179 28.72 -22.19 9.38
C ARG A 179 28.91 -21.68 7.97
N ARG A 180 27.90 -21.93 7.12
CA ARG A 180 27.85 -21.60 5.70
C ARG A 180 26.56 -20.87 5.38
N VAL A 181 26.68 -19.69 4.77
CA VAL A 181 25.55 -18.89 4.29
C VAL A 181 25.63 -18.78 2.78
N LEU A 182 24.57 -19.16 2.07
CA LEU A 182 24.48 -18.95 0.63
C LEU A 182 23.78 -17.63 0.35
N TYR A 183 24.43 -16.76 -0.42
CA TYR A 183 23.83 -15.56 -0.98
C TYR A 183 23.47 -15.79 -2.45
N VAL A 184 22.21 -15.55 -2.81
CA VAL A 184 21.71 -15.65 -4.18
C VAL A 184 21.14 -14.30 -4.58
N ASP A 185 21.54 -13.81 -5.76
CA ASP A 185 21.19 -12.50 -6.28
C ASP A 185 20.55 -12.63 -7.67
N ILE A 186 19.32 -12.12 -7.80
CA ILE A 186 18.55 -12.11 -9.05
C ILE A 186 18.21 -10.68 -9.53
N ASP A 187 18.89 -9.68 -8.98
CA ASP A 187 18.93 -8.32 -9.54
C ASP A 187 19.55 -8.36 -10.94
N VAL A 188 19.17 -7.42 -11.81
CA VAL A 188 19.79 -7.35 -13.14
C VAL A 188 21.26 -6.91 -13.08
N HIS A 189 21.65 -6.21 -12.00
CA HIS A 189 23.03 -5.78 -11.76
C HIS A 189 23.79 -6.82 -10.93
N HIS A 190 25.11 -6.92 -11.17
CA HIS A 190 25.96 -7.78 -10.36
C HIS A 190 25.98 -7.32 -8.89
N GLY A 191 25.80 -8.26 -7.96
CA GLY A 191 25.85 -8.05 -6.50
C GLY A 191 27.24 -7.80 -5.94
N ASP A 192 27.94 -6.83 -6.52
CA ASP A 192 29.37 -6.59 -6.38
C ASP A 192 29.82 -6.21 -4.97
N GLY A 193 29.02 -5.45 -4.20
CA GLY A 193 29.35 -5.09 -2.82
C GLY A 193 29.31 -6.29 -1.88
N VAL A 194 28.36 -7.22 -2.08
CA VAL A 194 28.28 -8.46 -1.29
C VAL A 194 29.37 -9.44 -1.69
N GLU A 195 29.63 -9.59 -2.99
CA GLU A 195 30.73 -10.41 -3.49
C GLU A 195 32.09 -9.92 -2.97
N GLU A 196 32.37 -8.62 -3.05
CA GLU A 196 33.61 -8.02 -2.54
C GLU A 196 33.80 -8.26 -1.03
N ALA A 197 32.73 -8.08 -0.24
CA ALA A 197 32.77 -8.26 1.21
C ALA A 197 33.15 -9.70 1.64
N PHE A 198 32.82 -10.69 0.82
CA PHE A 198 33.07 -12.11 1.11
C PHE A 198 34.02 -12.80 0.14
N TYR A 199 34.71 -12.04 -0.73
CA TYR A 199 35.52 -12.55 -1.83
C TYR A 199 36.65 -13.51 -1.41
N THR A 200 37.06 -13.43 -0.14
CA THR A 200 38.19 -14.19 0.42
C THR A 200 37.78 -15.25 1.45
N THR A 201 36.50 -15.53 1.64
CA THR A 201 36.02 -16.55 2.59
C THR A 201 35.23 -17.66 1.91
N ASP A 202 35.30 -18.87 2.45
CA ASP A 202 34.48 -20.03 2.05
C ASP A 202 33.19 -20.15 2.88
N ARG A 203 33.07 -19.38 3.96
CA ARG A 203 31.88 -19.37 4.84
C ARG A 203 30.66 -18.70 4.22
N VAL A 204 30.86 -17.94 3.14
CA VAL A 204 29.77 -17.36 2.35
C VAL A 204 30.04 -17.68 0.89
N MET A 205 29.04 -18.26 0.21
CA MET A 205 29.07 -18.42 -1.24
C MET A 205 28.14 -17.38 -1.86
N THR A 206 28.63 -16.61 -2.83
CA THR A 206 27.83 -15.66 -3.60
C THR A 206 27.50 -16.25 -4.96
N VAL A 207 26.23 -16.15 -5.37
CA VAL A 207 25.76 -16.58 -6.69
C VAL A 207 24.92 -15.47 -7.28
N SER A 208 25.39 -14.85 -8.37
CA SER A 208 24.70 -13.71 -9.00
C SER A 208 24.36 -13.99 -10.46
N PHE A 209 23.11 -13.68 -10.85
CA PHE A 209 22.61 -13.78 -12.22
C PHE A 209 22.30 -12.38 -12.74
N HIS A 210 23.15 -11.84 -13.61
CA HIS A 210 23.10 -10.42 -13.96
C HIS A 210 23.45 -10.18 -15.42
N LYS A 211 23.07 -9.01 -15.93
CA LYS A 211 23.56 -8.54 -17.23
C LYS A 211 25.05 -8.21 -17.12
N PHE A 212 25.82 -8.62 -18.13
CA PHE A 212 27.25 -8.36 -18.18
C PHE A 212 27.68 -7.76 -19.54
N GLY A 213 28.79 -7.02 -19.56
CA GLY A 213 29.29 -6.28 -20.72
C GLY A 213 29.32 -4.78 -20.45
N ASP A 214 28.81 -3.96 -21.38
CA ASP A 214 28.63 -2.53 -21.17
C ASP A 214 27.40 -2.28 -20.27
N PHE A 215 27.57 -2.52 -18.97
CA PHE A 215 26.53 -2.40 -17.95
C PHE A 215 27.12 -2.15 -16.57
N PHE A 216 26.42 -1.37 -15.75
CA PHE A 216 26.79 -1.20 -14.35
C PHE A 216 26.66 -2.54 -13.59
N PRO A 217 27.58 -2.88 -12.66
CA PRO A 217 28.76 -2.13 -12.19
C PRO A 217 30.06 -2.45 -12.94
N GLY A 218 30.02 -3.24 -14.03
CA GLY A 218 31.20 -3.63 -14.81
C GLY A 218 32.03 -4.79 -14.23
N THR A 219 31.56 -5.41 -13.14
CA THR A 219 32.14 -6.61 -12.51
C THR A 219 31.22 -7.81 -12.68
N GLY A 220 31.62 -9.01 -12.20
CA GLY A 220 30.80 -10.22 -12.31
C GLY A 220 31.08 -11.03 -13.57
N HIS A 221 32.32 -10.96 -14.08
CA HIS A 221 32.70 -11.83 -15.18
C HIS A 221 32.65 -13.30 -14.72
N ILE A 222 32.35 -14.26 -15.61
CA ILE A 222 32.38 -15.71 -15.29
C ILE A 222 33.74 -16.23 -14.75
N LYS A 223 34.79 -15.40 -14.79
CA LYS A 223 36.15 -15.70 -14.32
C LYS A 223 36.44 -15.08 -12.95
N ASP A 224 35.55 -14.23 -12.46
CA ASP A 224 35.59 -13.68 -11.11
C ASP A 224 35.05 -14.77 -10.19
N VAL A 225 35.97 -15.53 -9.59
CA VAL A 225 35.65 -16.76 -8.85
C VAL A 225 36.04 -16.67 -7.38
N GLY A 226 36.40 -15.50 -6.88
CA GLY A 226 36.93 -15.32 -5.51
C GLY A 226 38.44 -15.53 -5.42
N ALA A 227 39.01 -15.22 -4.26
CA ALA A 227 40.44 -15.27 -4.01
C ALA A 227 40.79 -15.95 -2.67
N GLY A 228 42.02 -16.45 -2.54
CA GLY A 228 42.46 -17.14 -1.32
C GLY A 228 41.55 -18.31 -0.96
N THR A 229 41.09 -18.33 0.30
CA THR A 229 40.11 -19.32 0.79
C THR A 229 38.74 -19.21 0.13
N GLY A 230 38.34 -18.03 -0.36
CA GLY A 230 37.08 -17.81 -1.08
C GLY A 230 37.12 -18.22 -2.55
N LYS A 231 38.23 -18.78 -3.05
CA LYS A 231 38.33 -19.21 -4.44
C LYS A 231 37.34 -20.34 -4.75
N ASN A 232 36.61 -20.17 -5.85
CA ASN A 232 35.45 -20.95 -6.30
C ASN A 232 34.16 -20.76 -5.47
N TYR A 233 34.13 -19.85 -4.50
CA TYR A 233 32.94 -19.51 -3.70
C TYR A 233 32.20 -18.25 -4.18
N ALA A 234 32.70 -17.59 -5.23
CA ALA A 234 31.95 -16.62 -6.00
C ALA A 234 31.56 -17.23 -7.35
N LEU A 235 30.26 -17.29 -7.64
CA LEU A 235 29.70 -17.81 -8.89
C LEU A 235 28.96 -16.69 -9.62
N ASN A 236 29.49 -16.35 -10.78
CA ASN A 236 28.94 -15.28 -11.62
C ASN A 236 28.34 -15.86 -12.90
N VAL A 237 27.07 -15.54 -13.14
CA VAL A 237 26.29 -15.96 -14.31
C VAL A 237 26.06 -14.73 -15.18
N PRO A 238 27.02 -14.35 -16.05
CA PRO A 238 26.87 -13.20 -16.93
C PRO A 238 25.88 -13.50 -18.06
N LEU A 239 24.90 -12.61 -18.26
CA LEU A 239 23.82 -12.75 -19.22
C LEU A 239 23.73 -11.55 -20.15
N ASN A 240 23.06 -11.73 -21.29
CA ASN A 240 22.71 -10.69 -22.25
C ASN A 240 21.25 -10.25 -22.11
N ASP A 241 20.88 -9.22 -22.87
CA ASP A 241 19.52 -8.65 -22.90
C ASP A 241 18.44 -9.68 -23.26
N GLY A 242 17.21 -9.37 -22.83
CA GLY A 242 16.01 -10.09 -23.24
C GLY A 242 15.84 -11.47 -22.61
N MET A 243 16.59 -11.78 -21.54
CA MET A 243 16.47 -13.03 -20.81
C MET A 243 15.01 -13.29 -20.39
N ASP A 244 14.46 -14.42 -20.83
CA ASP A 244 13.09 -14.86 -20.57
C ASP A 244 12.98 -15.89 -19.43
N ASP A 245 11.75 -16.18 -18.99
CA ASP A 245 11.46 -17.07 -17.87
C ASP A 245 11.99 -18.50 -18.07
N GLU A 246 11.87 -19.05 -19.28
CA GLU A 246 12.23 -20.44 -19.57
C GLU A 246 13.75 -20.61 -19.59
N SER A 247 14.42 -19.70 -20.28
CA SER A 247 15.88 -19.58 -20.37
C SER A 247 16.51 -19.38 -19.00
N PHE A 248 15.99 -18.42 -18.22
CA PHE A 248 16.48 -18.15 -16.86
C PHE A 248 16.30 -19.36 -15.95
N ARG A 249 15.13 -20.02 -15.99
CA ARG A 249 14.86 -21.25 -15.22
C ARG A 249 15.83 -22.38 -15.60
N SER A 250 16.17 -22.51 -16.89
CA SER A 250 17.08 -23.54 -17.40
C SER A 250 18.52 -23.40 -16.89
N LEU A 251 18.93 -22.18 -16.50
CA LEU A 251 20.20 -21.89 -15.84
C LEU A 251 20.09 -21.97 -14.32
N PHE A 252 19.12 -21.25 -13.74
CA PHE A 252 18.97 -21.07 -12.30
C PHE A 252 18.84 -22.40 -11.57
N ARG A 253 17.89 -23.26 -11.98
CA ARG A 253 17.59 -24.49 -11.23
C ARG A 253 18.74 -25.51 -11.25
N PRO A 254 19.39 -25.82 -12.39
CA PRO A 254 20.54 -26.72 -12.38
C PRO A 254 21.72 -26.20 -11.57
N ILE A 255 22.07 -24.92 -11.72
CA ILE A 255 23.18 -24.30 -10.99
C ILE A 255 22.90 -24.32 -9.49
N LEU A 256 21.75 -23.80 -9.04
CA LEU A 256 21.44 -23.73 -7.62
C LEU A 256 21.24 -25.12 -7.00
N ARG A 257 20.72 -26.10 -7.75
CA ARG A 257 20.66 -27.49 -7.25
C ARG A 257 22.07 -28.00 -6.92
N LYS A 258 23.04 -27.77 -7.81
CA LYS A 258 24.41 -28.21 -7.60
C LYS A 258 25.10 -27.42 -6.49
N VAL A 259 24.83 -26.13 -6.38
CA VAL A 259 25.27 -25.30 -5.24
C VAL A 259 24.77 -25.89 -3.92
N MET A 260 23.46 -26.16 -3.81
CA MET A 260 22.88 -26.73 -2.59
C MET A 260 23.47 -28.11 -2.25
N GLU A 261 23.76 -28.93 -3.26
CA GLU A 261 24.39 -30.26 -3.10
C GLU A 261 25.85 -30.18 -2.61
N MET A 262 26.65 -29.30 -3.20
CA MET A 262 28.10 -29.22 -2.94
C MET A 262 28.43 -28.34 -1.74
N TYR A 263 27.80 -27.16 -1.66
CA TYR A 263 28.06 -26.17 -0.62
C TYR A 263 27.32 -26.48 0.68
N GLN A 264 26.13 -27.09 0.59
CA GLN A 264 25.26 -27.43 1.73
C GLN A 264 25.12 -26.25 2.73
N PRO A 265 24.54 -25.12 2.31
CA PRO A 265 24.40 -23.96 3.21
C PRO A 265 23.45 -24.27 4.38
N ASP A 266 23.74 -23.70 5.55
CA ASP A 266 22.87 -23.81 6.72
C ASP A 266 21.79 -22.71 6.73
N ALA A 267 21.97 -21.64 5.95
CA ALA A 267 21.01 -20.56 5.72
C ALA A 267 21.20 -19.96 4.33
N VAL A 268 20.13 -19.40 3.76
CA VAL A 268 20.12 -18.74 2.45
C VAL A 268 19.64 -17.30 2.58
N VAL A 269 20.29 -16.40 1.86
CA VAL A 269 19.87 -15.01 1.66
C VAL A 269 19.58 -14.86 0.17
N LEU A 270 18.34 -14.53 -0.18
CA LEU A 270 17.91 -14.25 -1.53
C LEU A 270 17.63 -12.74 -1.66
N GLN A 271 18.41 -12.06 -2.48
CA GLN A 271 18.12 -10.70 -2.95
C GLN A 271 17.18 -10.82 -4.15
N CYS A 272 16.03 -10.14 -4.09
CA CYS A 272 14.97 -10.19 -5.11
C CYS A 272 14.85 -8.84 -5.82
N GLY A 273 15.95 -8.35 -6.39
CA GLY A 273 15.97 -7.18 -7.28
C GLY A 273 14.92 -7.34 -8.38
N ALA A 274 14.03 -6.34 -8.49
CA ALA A 274 12.87 -6.39 -9.38
C ALA A 274 13.09 -5.62 -10.69
N ASP A 275 14.31 -5.14 -10.95
CA ASP A 275 14.73 -4.55 -12.21
C ASP A 275 15.12 -5.60 -13.27
N SER A 276 15.24 -6.88 -12.90
CA SER A 276 15.31 -8.00 -13.84
C SER A 276 13.97 -8.33 -14.52
N LEU A 277 12.88 -7.63 -14.14
CA LEU A 277 11.56 -7.80 -14.73
C LEU A 277 11.43 -7.11 -16.09
N SER A 278 10.55 -7.67 -16.93
CA SER A 278 10.13 -7.06 -18.18
C SER A 278 9.54 -5.65 -17.98
N GLY A 279 9.98 -4.72 -18.83
CA GLY A 279 9.51 -3.34 -18.81
C GLY A 279 9.98 -2.53 -17.61
N ASP A 280 11.08 -2.93 -16.97
CA ASP A 280 11.80 -2.05 -16.05
C ASP A 280 12.37 -0.82 -16.78
N ARG A 281 12.69 0.25 -16.05
CA ARG A 281 13.21 1.50 -16.64
C ARG A 281 14.72 1.46 -16.88
N LEU A 282 15.46 0.70 -16.08
CA LEU A 282 16.92 0.59 -16.16
C LEU A 282 17.35 -0.81 -16.58
N GLY A 283 16.65 -1.85 -16.11
CA GLY A 283 16.93 -3.22 -16.51
C GLY A 283 16.41 -3.57 -17.91
N CYS A 284 17.09 -4.51 -18.55
CA CYS A 284 16.81 -4.94 -19.93
C CYS A 284 16.66 -6.46 -20.05
N PHE A 285 16.18 -7.11 -18.98
CA PHE A 285 15.68 -8.47 -19.04
C PHE A 285 14.18 -8.50 -19.37
N ASN A 286 13.66 -9.70 -19.62
CA ASN A 286 12.27 -9.92 -20.03
C ASN A 286 11.53 -10.88 -19.09
N LEU A 287 11.91 -10.95 -17.81
CA LEU A 287 11.29 -11.85 -16.84
C LEU A 287 9.86 -11.41 -16.47
N SER A 288 8.97 -12.37 -16.32
CA SER A 288 7.66 -12.14 -15.72
C SER A 288 7.74 -12.21 -14.18
N VAL A 289 6.72 -11.68 -13.51
CA VAL A 289 6.54 -11.85 -12.06
C VAL A 289 6.52 -13.34 -11.65
N ARG A 290 6.03 -14.24 -12.52
CA ARG A 290 6.00 -15.68 -12.23
C ARG A 290 7.36 -16.33 -12.39
N GLY A 291 8.11 -15.96 -13.42
CA GLY A 291 9.47 -16.45 -13.66
C GLY A 291 10.42 -16.02 -12.55
N HIS A 292 10.38 -14.73 -12.19
CA HIS A 292 11.15 -14.17 -11.08
C HIS A 292 10.86 -14.89 -9.75
N ALA A 293 9.58 -15.02 -9.37
CA ALA A 293 9.18 -15.72 -8.15
C ALA A 293 9.40 -17.25 -8.18
N ASP A 294 9.70 -17.85 -9.34
CA ASP A 294 10.10 -19.25 -9.44
C ASP A 294 11.42 -19.52 -8.71
N CYS A 295 12.30 -18.51 -8.65
CA CYS A 295 13.57 -18.55 -7.94
C CYS A 295 13.34 -18.74 -6.43
N LEU A 296 12.50 -17.88 -5.84
CA LEU A 296 12.09 -17.99 -4.44
C LEU A 296 11.38 -19.33 -4.17
N ARG A 297 10.48 -19.76 -5.06
CA ARG A 297 9.76 -21.04 -4.92
C ARG A 297 10.73 -22.23 -4.92
N PHE A 298 11.76 -22.19 -5.76
CA PHE A 298 12.80 -23.22 -5.83
C PHE A 298 13.65 -23.26 -4.56
N LEU A 299 14.17 -22.12 -4.10
CA LEU A 299 14.98 -22.06 -2.87
C LEU A 299 14.18 -22.44 -1.62
N ARG A 300 12.92 -22.01 -1.53
CA ARG A 300 11.98 -22.41 -0.48
C ARG A 300 11.83 -23.93 -0.36
N SER A 301 11.98 -24.68 -1.46
CA SER A 301 11.80 -26.14 -1.46
C SER A 301 12.90 -26.92 -0.73
N PHE A 302 14.07 -26.31 -0.51
CA PHE A 302 15.19 -26.94 0.22
C PHE A 302 15.04 -26.88 1.73
N ASN A 303 14.03 -26.18 2.25
CA ASN A 303 13.70 -26.12 3.67
C ASN A 303 14.78 -25.60 4.62
N VAL A 304 15.78 -24.86 4.13
CA VAL A 304 16.77 -24.13 4.95
C VAL A 304 16.24 -22.75 5.39
N PRO A 305 16.67 -22.18 6.52
CA PRO A 305 16.37 -20.79 6.89
C PRO A 305 16.61 -19.84 5.73
N LEU A 306 15.62 -19.00 5.41
CA LEU A 306 15.63 -18.18 4.19
C LEU A 306 15.34 -16.71 4.52
N MET A 307 16.33 -15.84 4.31
CA MET A 307 16.13 -14.39 4.32
C MET A 307 15.84 -13.91 2.91
N VAL A 308 14.77 -13.15 2.72
CA VAL A 308 14.35 -12.60 1.42
C VAL A 308 14.40 -11.09 1.49
N LEU A 309 15.17 -10.47 0.61
CA LEU A 309 15.39 -9.03 0.58
C LEU A 309 14.86 -8.42 -0.71
N GLY A 310 14.70 -7.09 -0.73
CA GLY A 310 14.39 -6.34 -1.93
C GLY A 310 15.59 -6.25 -2.89
N GLY A 311 15.86 -5.04 -3.37
CA GLY A 311 16.86 -4.79 -4.40
C GLY A 311 16.47 -3.66 -5.33
N GLY A 312 17.01 -3.65 -6.55
CA GLY A 312 16.63 -2.74 -7.62
C GLY A 312 15.17 -2.88 -8.09
N GLY A 313 14.78 -2.08 -9.07
CA GLY A 313 13.42 -2.04 -9.61
C GLY A 313 12.85 -0.63 -9.70
N TYR A 314 12.65 -0.16 -10.93
CA TYR A 314 12.45 1.25 -11.26
C TYR A 314 11.13 1.51 -11.99
N THR A 315 10.47 0.45 -12.48
CA THR A 315 9.02 0.48 -12.78
C THR A 315 8.23 0.12 -11.51
N ILE A 316 8.01 1.10 -10.62
CA ILE A 316 7.48 0.90 -9.25
C ILE A 316 6.20 0.05 -9.14
N ARG A 317 5.33 0.09 -10.16
CA ARG A 317 4.11 -0.72 -10.21
C ARG A 317 4.40 -2.21 -10.41
N ASN A 318 5.45 -2.55 -11.17
CA ASN A 318 5.90 -3.93 -11.39
C ASN A 318 6.64 -4.45 -10.16
N VAL A 319 7.42 -3.59 -9.49
CA VAL A 319 8.05 -3.91 -8.19
C VAL A 319 6.99 -4.30 -7.16
N ALA A 320 5.95 -3.48 -7.00
CA ALA A 320 4.87 -3.77 -6.06
C ALA A 320 4.16 -5.11 -6.35
N ARG A 321 3.93 -5.42 -7.64
CA ARG A 321 3.37 -6.71 -8.08
C ARG A 321 4.28 -7.88 -7.73
N CYS A 322 5.55 -7.77 -8.10
CA CYS A 322 6.57 -8.80 -7.89
C CYS A 322 6.72 -9.14 -6.41
N TRP A 323 7.06 -8.17 -5.57
CA TRP A 323 7.26 -8.39 -4.13
C TRP A 323 5.98 -8.83 -3.41
N CYS A 324 4.79 -8.40 -3.86
CA CYS A 324 3.53 -8.93 -3.34
C CYS A 324 3.35 -10.42 -3.69
N TYR A 325 3.61 -10.81 -4.94
CA TYR A 325 3.50 -12.20 -5.38
C TYR A 325 4.55 -13.09 -4.70
N GLU A 326 5.79 -12.62 -4.57
CA GLU A 326 6.85 -13.33 -3.83
C GLU A 326 6.53 -13.48 -2.34
N THR A 327 5.91 -12.47 -1.71
CA THR A 327 5.38 -12.60 -0.35
C THR A 327 4.34 -13.72 -0.28
N ALA A 328 3.47 -13.84 -1.29
CA ALA A 328 2.49 -14.92 -1.39
C ALA A 328 3.18 -16.29 -1.51
N VAL A 329 4.23 -16.40 -2.33
CA VAL A 329 5.06 -17.60 -2.44
C VAL A 329 5.72 -17.97 -1.11
N ALA A 330 6.25 -16.99 -0.37
CA ALA A 330 6.85 -17.22 0.94
C ALA A 330 5.85 -17.85 1.92
N VAL A 331 4.64 -17.29 2.03
CA VAL A 331 3.56 -17.81 2.90
C VAL A 331 2.85 -19.04 2.33
N GLY A 332 3.18 -19.47 1.11
CA GLY A 332 2.62 -20.65 0.44
C GLY A 332 1.17 -20.45 -0.02
N VAL A 333 0.85 -19.29 -0.60
CA VAL A 333 -0.47 -18.96 -1.13
C VAL A 333 -0.35 -18.53 -2.59
N GLU A 334 -1.27 -18.98 -3.43
CA GLU A 334 -1.46 -18.45 -4.77
C GLU A 334 -2.56 -17.36 -4.73
N PRO A 335 -2.22 -16.08 -4.97
CA PRO A 335 -3.19 -14.98 -4.98
C PRO A 335 -3.97 -14.92 -6.30
N ASP A 336 -5.15 -14.30 -6.29
CA ASP A 336 -5.92 -13.98 -7.50
C ASP A 336 -5.10 -13.02 -8.40
N ASN A 337 -5.18 -13.21 -9.71
CA ASN A 337 -4.52 -12.33 -10.66
C ASN A 337 -5.16 -10.94 -10.71
N ASN A 338 -6.44 -10.79 -10.36
CA ASN A 338 -7.09 -9.49 -10.24
C ASN A 338 -6.57 -8.76 -9.00
N LEU A 339 -6.09 -7.52 -9.17
CA LEU A 339 -5.63 -6.74 -8.04
C LEU A 339 -6.81 -6.33 -7.15
N PRO A 340 -6.71 -6.45 -5.82
CA PRO A 340 -7.67 -5.88 -4.92
C PRO A 340 -7.57 -4.35 -4.95
N TYR A 341 -8.71 -3.68 -4.77
CA TYR A 341 -8.73 -2.23 -4.61
C TYR A 341 -7.85 -1.80 -3.43
N ASN A 342 -7.04 -0.77 -3.64
CA ASN A 342 -6.07 -0.25 -2.68
C ASN A 342 -5.80 1.25 -2.95
N GLU A 343 -5.03 1.91 -2.08
CA GLU A 343 -4.78 3.36 -2.18
C GLU A 343 -4.03 3.77 -3.46
N TYR A 344 -3.34 2.83 -4.10
CA TYR A 344 -2.54 3.04 -5.30
C TYR A 344 -3.14 2.36 -6.53
N TYR A 345 -4.41 1.95 -6.48
CA TYR A 345 -5.05 1.11 -7.51
C TYR A 345 -4.89 1.67 -8.94
N GLU A 346 -4.98 3.00 -9.10
CA GLU A 346 -4.85 3.68 -10.39
C GLU A 346 -3.44 3.54 -11.03
N TYR A 347 -2.40 3.28 -10.23
CA TYR A 347 -1.03 3.05 -10.75
C TYR A 347 -0.94 1.77 -11.59
N PHE A 348 -1.86 0.83 -11.39
CA PHE A 348 -1.84 -0.50 -12.01
C PHE A 348 -2.66 -0.59 -13.30
N GLY A 349 -3.28 0.51 -13.74
CA GLY A 349 -4.01 0.57 -15.02
C GLY A 349 -3.10 0.34 -16.24
N PRO A 350 -3.67 -0.05 -17.39
CA PRO A 350 -5.10 -0.29 -17.62
C PRO A 350 -5.60 -1.68 -17.19
N ASP A 351 -4.69 -2.63 -16.94
CA ASP A 351 -5.05 -4.05 -16.81
C ASP A 351 -5.52 -4.43 -15.40
N TYR A 352 -5.03 -3.72 -14.37
CA TYR A 352 -5.33 -4.00 -12.95
C TYR A 352 -5.05 -5.46 -12.52
N THR A 353 -4.09 -6.11 -13.17
CA THR A 353 -3.65 -7.48 -12.87
C THR A 353 -2.36 -7.49 -12.04
N LEU A 354 -2.13 -8.59 -11.32
CA LEU A 354 -0.93 -8.87 -10.57
C LEU A 354 0.21 -9.31 -11.48
N HIS A 355 -0.08 -10.17 -12.45
CA HIS A 355 0.93 -10.63 -13.41
C HIS A 355 1.12 -9.62 -14.55
N ILE A 356 2.38 -9.51 -14.98
CA ILE A 356 2.79 -8.76 -16.17
C ILE A 356 3.11 -9.77 -17.28
N ALA A 357 2.73 -9.43 -18.50
CA ALA A 357 3.14 -10.19 -19.68
C ALA A 357 4.58 -9.80 -20.05
N PRO A 358 5.43 -10.76 -20.47
CA PRO A 358 6.68 -10.46 -21.13
C PRO A 358 6.46 -9.60 -22.39
N SER A 359 7.46 -8.78 -22.72
CA SER A 359 7.47 -7.99 -23.96
C SER A 359 7.92 -8.84 -25.16
N ASN A 360 7.82 -8.28 -26.37
CA ASN A 360 8.34 -8.87 -27.60
C ASN A 360 9.85 -8.64 -27.81
N MET A 361 10.60 -8.27 -26.75
CA MET A 361 12.05 -8.13 -26.78
C MET A 361 12.71 -9.46 -27.20
N GLU A 362 13.71 -9.38 -28.07
CA GLU A 362 14.50 -10.54 -28.49
C GLU A 362 15.42 -11.01 -27.36
N ASN A 363 15.46 -12.31 -27.11
CA ASN A 363 16.37 -12.90 -26.14
C ASN A 363 17.74 -13.15 -26.80
N LEU A 364 18.76 -12.38 -26.39
CA LEU A 364 20.12 -12.46 -26.91
C LEU A 364 20.98 -13.55 -26.23
N ASN A 365 20.36 -14.40 -25.41
CA ASN A 365 21.00 -15.52 -24.72
C ASN A 365 20.75 -16.81 -25.51
N THR A 366 21.61 -17.11 -26.48
CA THR A 366 21.42 -18.31 -27.30
C THR A 366 21.51 -19.59 -26.45
N PRO A 367 20.75 -20.67 -26.77
CA PRO A 367 20.83 -21.93 -26.02
C PRO A 367 22.26 -22.48 -25.92
N LYS A 368 23.07 -22.29 -26.97
CA LYS A 368 24.47 -22.70 -27.00
C LYS A 368 25.32 -21.94 -25.98
N ASP A 369 25.11 -20.64 -25.83
CA ASP A 369 25.89 -19.82 -24.89
C ASP A 369 25.45 -20.07 -23.46
N MET A 370 24.15 -20.22 -23.21
CA MET A 370 23.62 -20.65 -21.91
C MET A 370 24.17 -22.01 -21.50
N GLU A 371 24.24 -22.98 -22.42
CA GLU A 371 24.83 -24.28 -22.14
C GLU A 371 26.31 -24.19 -21.78
N LYS A 372 27.09 -23.35 -22.48
CA LYS A 372 28.51 -23.11 -22.13
C LYS A 372 28.64 -22.51 -20.72
N ILE A 373 27.85 -21.49 -20.41
CA ILE A 373 27.87 -20.84 -19.08
C ILE A 373 27.52 -21.86 -18.01
N ARG A 374 26.42 -22.60 -18.19
CA ARG A 374 25.98 -23.65 -17.26
C ARG A 374 27.07 -24.69 -17.03
N ASN A 375 27.67 -25.21 -18.10
CA ASN A 375 28.68 -26.26 -18.01
C ASN A 375 29.96 -25.76 -17.31
N ALA A 376 30.40 -24.54 -17.61
CA ALA A 376 31.55 -23.92 -16.95
C ALA A 376 31.32 -23.75 -15.43
N LEU A 377 30.14 -23.30 -15.03
CA LEU A 377 29.79 -23.11 -13.62
C LEU A 377 29.60 -24.44 -12.87
N LEU A 378 28.99 -25.44 -13.52
CA LEU A 378 28.91 -26.78 -12.95
C LEU A 378 30.29 -27.40 -12.78
N GLU A 379 31.21 -27.18 -13.73
CA GLU A 379 32.61 -27.62 -13.60
C GLU A 379 33.30 -26.89 -12.43
N GLN A 380 33.13 -25.57 -12.29
CA GLN A 380 33.67 -24.80 -11.17
C GLN A 380 33.19 -25.38 -9.82
N LEU A 381 31.91 -25.74 -9.71
CA LEU A 381 31.35 -26.35 -8.49
C LEU A 381 31.93 -27.74 -8.19
N THR A 382 32.52 -28.45 -9.16
CA THR A 382 33.23 -29.70 -8.85
C THR A 382 34.58 -29.48 -8.17
N ARG A 383 35.13 -28.25 -8.22
CA ARG A 383 36.44 -27.90 -7.66
C ARG A 383 36.38 -27.55 -6.18
N ILE A 384 35.19 -27.31 -5.63
CA ILE A 384 35.03 -27.12 -4.18
C ILE A 384 34.92 -28.48 -3.48
N PRO A 385 35.48 -28.63 -2.27
CA PRO A 385 35.30 -29.85 -1.49
C PRO A 385 33.83 -30.04 -1.16
N HIS A 386 33.35 -31.28 -1.21
CA HIS A 386 32.04 -31.63 -0.66
C HIS A 386 32.08 -31.33 0.84
N THR A 387 31.22 -30.43 1.33
CA THR A 387 31.22 -29.92 2.72
C THR A 387 32.56 -29.35 3.20
N PRO A 388 32.94 -28.11 2.78
CA PRO A 388 34.16 -27.48 3.29
C PRO A 388 34.13 -27.39 4.82
N SER A 389 35.24 -27.79 5.43
CA SER A 389 35.41 -27.77 6.89
C SER A 389 35.63 -26.33 7.36
N VAL A 390 34.77 -25.83 8.23
CA VAL A 390 34.92 -24.48 8.80
C VAL A 390 35.69 -24.57 10.13
N PRO A 391 36.79 -23.84 10.33
CA PRO A 391 37.52 -23.81 11.60
C PRO A 391 36.62 -23.36 12.76
N PHE A 392 36.85 -23.90 13.97
CA PHE A 392 36.17 -23.43 15.17
C PHE A 392 36.50 -21.95 15.43
N GLN A 393 35.48 -21.13 15.64
CA GLN A 393 35.62 -19.71 15.98
C GLN A 393 34.78 -19.41 17.23
N THR A 394 35.28 -18.49 18.06
CA THR A 394 34.52 -17.96 19.19
C THR A 394 33.31 -17.21 18.66
N THR A 395 32.10 -17.66 18.98
CA THR A 395 30.85 -17.02 18.58
C THR A 395 30.75 -15.62 19.21
N PRO A 396 30.69 -14.53 18.41
CA PRO A 396 30.40 -13.20 18.95
C PRO A 396 29.03 -13.20 19.64
N PRO A 397 28.81 -12.36 20.66
CA PRO A 397 27.50 -12.29 21.32
C PRO A 397 26.38 -12.01 20.31
N THR A 398 25.28 -12.74 20.44
CA THR A 398 24.07 -12.54 19.63
C THR A 398 23.60 -11.10 19.77
N THR A 399 23.19 -10.48 18.66
CA THR A 399 22.65 -9.12 18.72
C THR A 399 21.41 -9.14 19.60
N LYS A 400 21.45 -8.40 20.70
CA LYS A 400 20.29 -8.25 21.59
C LYS A 400 19.33 -7.29 20.90
N VAL A 401 18.32 -7.84 20.23
CA VAL A 401 17.11 -7.08 19.97
C VAL A 401 16.54 -6.71 21.33
N PRO A 402 16.25 -5.43 21.63
CA PRO A 402 15.62 -5.05 22.87
C PRO A 402 14.39 -5.92 23.11
N GLU A 403 14.36 -6.65 24.22
CA GLU A 403 13.16 -7.39 24.62
C GLU A 403 12.10 -6.35 24.98
N GLU A 404 10.91 -6.45 24.35
CA GLU A 404 9.74 -5.80 24.93
C GLU A 404 9.58 -6.40 26.35
N VAL A 405 9.55 -5.55 27.37
CA VAL A 405 9.42 -5.95 28.78
C VAL A 405 8.30 -7.00 28.91
N GLU A 406 8.59 -8.17 29.51
CA GLU A 406 7.57 -9.19 29.78
C GLU A 406 6.52 -8.64 30.76
N GLU A 407 5.44 -8.07 30.22
CA GLU A 407 4.22 -7.77 30.98
C GLU A 407 3.52 -9.09 31.34
N LYS A 408 3.03 -9.18 32.58
CA LYS A 408 2.45 -10.39 33.19
C LYS A 408 1.40 -11.03 32.28
N LEU A 409 1.35 -12.36 32.23
CA LEU A 409 0.45 -13.13 31.36
C LEU A 409 -1.05 -12.81 31.50
N ASP A 410 -1.48 -12.26 32.64
CA ASP A 410 -2.86 -11.80 32.89
C ASP A 410 -3.15 -10.39 32.35
N GLU A 411 -2.12 -9.69 31.87
CA GLU A 411 -2.15 -8.35 31.27
C GLU A 411 -1.92 -8.37 29.75
N ARG A 412 -1.97 -9.55 29.09
CA ARG A 412 -1.79 -9.69 27.63
C ARG A 412 -2.53 -8.58 26.85
N PRO A 413 -1.84 -7.61 26.23
CA PRO A 413 -2.42 -6.82 25.17
C PRO A 413 -2.60 -7.76 23.98
N LYS A 414 -3.79 -7.74 23.37
CA LYS A 414 -4.03 -8.48 22.12
C LYS A 414 -2.93 -8.14 21.12
N PRO A 415 -2.43 -9.11 20.32
CA PRO A 415 -1.31 -8.92 19.40
C PRO A 415 -1.49 -7.61 18.63
N ARG A 416 -0.48 -6.75 18.66
CA ARG A 416 -0.42 -5.46 17.98
C ARG A 416 -0.33 -5.66 16.46
N ILE A 417 -1.38 -6.26 15.88
CA ILE A 417 -1.73 -6.04 14.49
C ILE A 417 -2.23 -4.60 14.45
N TRP A 418 -1.56 -3.75 13.68
CA TRP A 418 -1.93 -2.37 13.35
C TRP A 418 -3.32 -1.97 13.86
N ASN A 419 -3.37 -1.39 15.07
CA ASN A 419 -4.61 -0.95 15.71
C ASN A 419 -5.00 0.47 15.30
N GLY A 420 -4.40 1.01 14.22
CA GLY A 420 -4.77 2.32 13.68
C GLY A 420 -4.61 3.48 14.66
N VAL A 421 -3.85 3.34 15.75
CA VAL A 421 -3.49 4.46 16.63
C VAL A 421 -2.31 5.20 16.00
N ILE A 422 -2.46 6.52 15.92
CA ILE A 422 -1.56 7.46 15.27
C ILE A 422 -0.29 7.59 16.10
N TYR A 423 0.86 7.61 15.41
CA TYR A 423 2.13 8.07 15.96
C TYR A 423 1.95 9.52 16.41
N ASP A 424 2.21 9.80 17.69
CA ASP A 424 2.46 11.17 18.13
C ASP A 424 3.56 11.74 17.23
N SER A 425 3.24 12.85 16.56
CA SER A 425 4.19 13.66 15.81
C SER A 425 5.01 14.52 16.76
N ASP A 426 6.21 14.88 16.31
CA ASP A 426 7.17 15.75 16.97
C ASP A 426 6.58 17.02 17.64
N PRO A 427 7.27 17.60 18.65
CA PRO A 427 6.73 18.62 19.54
C PRO A 427 6.50 20.02 18.93
N GLU A 428 6.62 20.21 17.61
CA GLU A 428 6.59 21.56 17.00
C GLU A 428 5.30 21.93 16.25
N ASP A 429 4.34 21.02 16.07
CA ASP A 429 3.08 21.29 15.35
C ASP A 429 1.86 21.55 16.26
N ASP A 430 2.11 21.86 17.53
CA ASP A 430 1.09 21.89 18.59
C ASP A 430 0.29 23.21 18.69
N LYS A 431 0.09 23.93 17.58
CA LYS A 431 -0.62 25.23 17.61
C LYS A 431 -2.03 25.27 17.02
N HIS A 432 -2.53 24.23 16.34
CA HIS A 432 -3.87 24.29 15.72
C HIS A 432 -4.70 23.00 15.82
N TRP A 433 -4.74 22.35 17.00
CA TRP A 433 -5.67 21.24 17.26
C TRP A 433 -6.80 21.65 18.21
N ILE A 434 -8.04 21.66 17.72
CA ILE A 434 -9.23 21.77 18.58
C ILE A 434 -9.53 20.37 19.13
N LYS A 435 -9.29 20.16 20.44
CA LYS A 435 -9.58 18.90 21.14
C LYS A 435 -11.07 18.83 21.50
N PHE A 436 -11.74 17.72 21.13
CA PHE A 436 -13.11 17.40 21.57
C PHE A 436 -13.12 16.17 22.50
N PRO A 437 -14.06 16.07 23.46
CA PRO A 437 -14.06 15.01 24.48
C PRO A 437 -14.46 13.64 23.91
N THR A 438 -13.76 12.58 24.33
CA THR A 438 -14.05 11.18 23.98
C THR A 438 -15.20 10.61 24.82
N ALA A 439 -16.29 10.18 24.16
CA ALA A 439 -17.39 9.45 24.78
C ALA A 439 -17.22 7.92 24.66
N ALA A 440 -17.86 7.21 25.59
CA ALA A 440 -17.61 5.82 25.99
C ALA A 440 -17.80 4.72 24.93
N ARG A 441 -17.09 3.62 25.18
CA ARG A 441 -16.94 2.37 24.42
C ARG A 441 -18.27 1.63 24.21
N MET A 442 -18.86 1.73 23.01
CA MET A 442 -19.97 0.85 22.56
C MET A 442 -19.55 -0.08 21.41
N THR A 443 -20.18 -1.26 21.40
CA THR A 443 -19.90 -2.48 20.62
C THR A 443 -19.53 -2.30 19.14
N LYS A 444 -18.33 -2.82 18.81
CA LYS A 444 -17.72 -3.01 17.49
C LYS A 444 -18.46 -4.14 16.74
N MET A 445 -19.08 -3.83 15.60
CA MET A 445 -19.57 -4.72 14.51
C MET A 445 -21.02 -4.36 14.18
N ARG A 446 -21.22 -3.58 13.10
CA ARG A 446 -22.41 -3.66 12.21
C ARG A 446 -22.33 -2.68 11.03
N TRP A 447 -21.57 -1.58 11.14
CA TRP A 447 -21.56 -0.51 10.11
C TRP A 447 -20.45 -0.53 9.06
N LYS A 448 -19.34 -1.26 9.25
CA LYS A 448 -18.17 -1.25 8.32
C LYS A 448 -18.45 -1.84 6.92
N LYS A 449 -19.69 -2.22 6.61
CA LYS A 449 -20.11 -2.89 5.37
C LYS A 449 -20.95 -2.00 4.44
N ILE A 450 -21.39 -0.81 4.88
CA ILE A 450 -22.24 0.09 4.10
C ILE A 450 -21.36 1.09 3.36
N LYS A 451 -21.34 1.03 2.02
CA LYS A 451 -20.56 1.93 1.13
C LYS A 451 -21.46 2.81 0.23
N SER A 452 -22.77 2.79 0.45
CA SER A 452 -23.82 3.47 -0.32
C SER A 452 -24.60 4.46 0.56
N ILE A 453 -25.39 5.34 -0.07
CA ILE A 453 -26.38 6.20 0.62
C ILE A 453 -27.61 5.34 0.92
N ILE A 454 -28.07 5.35 2.17
CA ILE A 454 -29.30 4.67 2.58
C ILE A 454 -30.28 5.72 3.10
N ILE A 455 -31.41 5.89 2.43
CA ILE A 455 -32.51 6.72 2.92
C ILE A 455 -33.57 5.81 3.53
N VAL A 456 -33.84 6.00 4.82
CA VAL A 456 -34.85 5.23 5.55
C VAL A 456 -36.08 6.11 5.72
N ILE A 457 -37.14 5.85 4.95
CA ILE A 457 -38.40 6.57 5.12
C ILE A 457 -39.13 6.00 6.33
N LEU A 458 -39.27 6.79 7.39
CA LEU A 458 -40.04 6.43 8.57
C LEU A 458 -41.52 6.73 8.31
N ARG A 459 -42.43 5.79 8.56
CA ARG A 459 -43.87 6.12 8.53
C ARG A 459 -44.32 6.40 9.96
N ALA A 460 -45.11 7.46 10.14
CA ALA A 460 -45.84 7.67 11.39
C ALA A 460 -46.93 6.60 11.49
N ASP A 461 -46.85 5.74 12.51
CA ASP A 461 -47.99 4.91 12.91
C ASP A 461 -49.07 5.81 13.52
N ALA A 462 -50.34 5.49 13.25
CA ALA A 462 -51.52 6.26 13.65
C ALA A 462 -51.80 6.27 15.17
N ASP A 463 -50.98 5.60 15.97
CA ASP A 463 -51.20 5.43 17.41
C ASP A 463 -50.09 6.15 18.18
N GLY A 464 -50.37 7.42 18.51
CA GLY A 464 -49.44 8.33 19.16
C GLY A 464 -48.83 7.78 20.46
N SER A 465 -47.51 7.54 20.44
CA SER A 465 -46.68 7.53 21.64
C SER A 465 -45.18 7.76 21.33
N LEU A 466 -44.85 8.98 20.93
CA LEU A 466 -43.57 9.61 21.29
C LEU A 466 -43.94 10.85 22.10
N SER A 467 -43.72 10.78 23.41
CA SER A 467 -44.29 11.70 24.39
C SER A 467 -43.80 13.14 24.25
N ASN A 468 -44.71 14.01 23.82
CA ASN A 468 -44.95 15.40 24.22
C ASN A 468 -43.76 16.34 24.53
N SER A 469 -43.52 17.26 23.59
CA SER A 469 -43.38 18.68 23.93
C SER A 469 -44.35 19.50 23.06
N LYS A 470 -45.26 20.21 23.72
CA LYS A 470 -46.41 20.95 23.18
C LYS A 470 -46.03 21.92 22.05
N ILE A 471 -46.72 21.83 20.91
CA ILE A 471 -46.84 22.91 19.92
C ILE A 471 -48.35 23.14 19.67
N PRO A 472 -48.86 24.39 19.65
CA PRO A 472 -50.29 24.65 19.56
C PRO A 472 -50.79 24.49 18.12
N HIS A 473 -51.97 23.90 17.96
CA HIS A 473 -52.72 23.90 16.70
C HIS A 473 -53.20 25.32 16.35
N PRO A 474 -52.92 25.86 15.15
CA PRO A 474 -53.74 26.89 14.57
C PRO A 474 -54.88 26.23 13.75
N THR A 475 -56.09 26.62 14.12
CA THR A 475 -57.32 26.47 13.34
C THR A 475 -57.16 26.96 11.90
N SER A 476 -57.70 26.20 10.96
CA SER A 476 -57.81 26.53 9.54
C SER A 476 -58.38 27.93 9.29
N PRO A 477 -57.81 28.70 8.36
CA PRO A 477 -58.60 29.57 7.51
C PRO A 477 -58.79 28.89 6.15
N ASN A 478 -60.07 28.73 5.80
CA ASN A 478 -60.52 28.46 4.45
C ASN A 478 -59.85 29.43 3.46
N LEU A 479 -59.19 28.89 2.44
CA LEU A 479 -58.85 29.62 1.22
C LEU A 479 -59.46 28.87 0.04
N HIS A 480 -60.66 29.32 -0.32
CA HIS A 480 -61.34 28.95 -1.54
C HIS A 480 -60.89 29.85 -2.70
N LEU A 481 -60.92 29.23 -3.90
CA LEU A 481 -60.96 29.79 -5.26
C LEU A 481 -59.59 30.09 -5.90
N SER A 482 -59.29 29.72 -7.15
CA SER A 482 -60.12 29.24 -8.28
C SER A 482 -59.20 28.65 -9.38
N PRO A 483 -59.72 27.84 -10.34
CA PRO A 483 -58.90 27.05 -11.24
C PRO A 483 -58.31 27.90 -12.37
N LYS A 484 -56.98 27.87 -12.53
CA LYS A 484 -56.31 28.31 -13.77
C LYS A 484 -55.38 27.21 -14.26
N THR A 485 -55.44 27.01 -15.58
CA THR A 485 -54.87 25.98 -16.44
C THR A 485 -53.41 25.57 -16.14
N PRO A 486 -53.02 24.33 -16.47
CA PRO A 486 -51.66 23.84 -16.23
C PRO A 486 -50.67 24.52 -17.20
N PRO A 487 -49.48 24.95 -16.75
CA PRO A 487 -48.40 25.24 -17.68
C PRO A 487 -47.83 23.93 -18.25
N LYS A 488 -47.53 23.97 -19.55
CA LYS A 488 -47.07 22.87 -20.43
C LYS A 488 -45.82 22.13 -19.90
N PRO A 489 -45.58 20.88 -20.34
CA PRO A 489 -44.38 20.13 -19.95
C PRO A 489 -43.11 20.81 -20.47
N LEU A 490 -42.09 20.89 -19.62
CA LEU A 490 -40.75 21.32 -19.99
C LEU A 490 -40.15 20.29 -20.98
N LEU A 491 -40.16 20.64 -22.26
CA LEU A 491 -39.46 19.94 -23.33
C LEU A 491 -37.94 20.05 -23.09
N PHE A 492 -37.29 18.90 -22.87
CA PHE A 492 -35.83 18.81 -22.95
C PHE A 492 -35.41 19.02 -24.41
N HIS A 493 -34.83 20.17 -24.72
CA HIS A 493 -34.18 20.38 -26.01
C HIS A 493 -32.86 19.58 -26.07
N SER A 494 -32.81 18.65 -27.02
CA SER A 494 -31.57 18.04 -27.50
C SER A 494 -30.63 19.11 -28.01
N TRP A 495 -29.45 19.23 -27.41
CA TRP A 495 -28.41 20.17 -27.86
C TRP A 495 -27.36 19.42 -28.67
N THR A 496 -27.32 19.68 -29.97
CA THR A 496 -26.19 19.35 -30.86
C THR A 496 -25.26 20.57 -30.95
N PRO A 497 -23.93 20.42 -30.86
CA PRO A 497 -23.03 21.56 -30.91
C PRO A 497 -22.79 22.01 -32.35
N LYS A 498 -23.08 23.29 -32.65
CA LYS A 498 -22.62 23.98 -33.86
C LYS A 498 -21.25 24.62 -33.61
N SER A 499 -20.36 24.46 -34.57
CA SER A 499 -19.03 25.06 -34.65
C SER A 499 -19.07 26.52 -35.12
N GLN A 500 -18.25 27.38 -34.50
CA GLN A 500 -17.56 28.52 -35.13
C GLN A 500 -16.44 29.06 -34.20
N PRO A 501 -15.38 29.70 -34.74
CA PRO A 501 -14.03 29.64 -34.18
C PRO A 501 -13.63 30.87 -33.36
N ALA A 502 -12.82 30.67 -32.31
CA ALA A 502 -11.99 31.70 -31.70
C ALA A 502 -10.69 31.09 -31.14
N HIS A 503 -9.56 31.70 -31.49
CA HIS A 503 -8.20 31.32 -31.14
C HIS A 503 -7.92 31.33 -29.63
N HIS A 504 -7.38 30.24 -29.08
CA HIS A 504 -6.48 30.24 -27.90
C HIS A 504 -5.68 28.93 -27.77
N PRO A 505 -4.49 28.95 -27.12
CA PRO A 505 -3.44 27.96 -27.29
C PRO A 505 -3.75 26.62 -26.62
N THR A 506 -3.26 25.56 -27.25
CA THR A 506 -3.58 24.15 -27.04
C THR A 506 -3.06 23.60 -25.69
N ARG A 507 -3.97 23.15 -24.83
CA ARG A 507 -3.67 22.26 -23.69
C ARG A 507 -4.55 21.00 -23.81
N LYS A 508 -3.91 19.82 -23.87
CA LYS A 508 -4.55 18.50 -24.08
C LYS A 508 -5.61 18.16 -23.00
N PRO A 509 -6.67 17.39 -23.32
CA PRO A 509 -7.72 17.05 -22.35
C PRO A 509 -7.23 16.06 -21.29
N ARG A 510 -7.58 16.30 -20.02
CA ARG A 510 -7.25 15.46 -18.85
C ARG A 510 -8.34 14.41 -18.59
N PRO A 511 -8.00 13.21 -18.07
CA PRO A 511 -8.98 12.21 -17.67
C PRO A 511 -9.78 12.65 -16.44
N ARG A 512 -11.07 12.25 -16.40
CA ARG A 512 -12.02 12.51 -15.30
C ARG A 512 -11.54 11.84 -13.99
N THR A 513 -10.86 12.59 -13.15
CA THR A 513 -10.63 12.27 -11.74
C THR A 513 -11.72 12.94 -10.89
N MET A 514 -12.25 12.26 -9.86
CA MET A 514 -13.32 12.81 -8.99
C MET A 514 -12.80 13.71 -7.85
N ALA A 515 -11.52 14.06 -7.84
CA ALA A 515 -10.92 14.94 -6.85
C ALA A 515 -10.28 16.15 -7.56
N PRO A 516 -10.56 17.39 -7.13
CA PRO A 516 -9.96 18.57 -7.74
C PRO A 516 -8.43 18.58 -7.55
N PRO A 517 -7.66 19.16 -8.49
CA PRO A 517 -6.21 19.27 -8.39
C PRO A 517 -5.74 19.87 -7.06
N ARG A 518 -4.61 19.41 -6.51
CA ARG A 518 -4.06 19.92 -5.23
C ARG A 518 -3.83 21.45 -5.22
N GLU A 519 -3.62 22.04 -6.39
CA GLU A 519 -3.38 23.46 -6.63
C GLU A 519 -4.64 24.32 -6.40
N ASP A 520 -5.82 23.70 -6.49
CA ASP A 520 -7.13 24.35 -6.52
C ASP A 520 -7.94 24.15 -5.22
N VAL A 521 -7.34 23.57 -4.19
CA VAL A 521 -8.03 23.16 -2.96
C VAL A 521 -7.29 23.62 -1.71
N LYS A 522 -8.01 24.28 -0.79
CA LYS A 522 -7.52 24.62 0.54
C LYS A 522 -8.02 23.61 1.57
N ILE A 523 -7.11 23.03 2.36
CA ILE A 523 -7.49 22.19 3.50
C ILE A 523 -7.87 23.13 4.65
N LEU A 524 -9.12 23.07 5.11
CA LEU A 524 -9.63 23.86 6.23
C LEU A 524 -9.43 23.15 7.57
N ALA A 525 -9.58 21.82 7.58
CA ALA A 525 -9.36 20.99 8.76
C ALA A 525 -8.95 19.58 8.34
N LYS A 526 -8.14 18.94 9.18
CA LYS A 526 -7.68 17.57 8.96
C LYS A 526 -7.47 16.92 10.31
N PHE A 527 -8.28 15.94 10.62
CA PHE A 527 -8.16 15.22 11.88
C PHE A 527 -8.73 13.82 11.76
N LYS A 528 -8.42 12.97 12.73
CA LYS A 528 -8.85 11.58 12.74
C LYS A 528 -9.72 11.33 13.95
N SER A 529 -10.89 10.75 13.72
CA SER A 529 -11.78 10.30 14.77
C SER A 529 -11.63 8.79 15.01
N MET A 530 -12.41 8.24 15.94
CA MET A 530 -12.50 6.78 16.14
C MET A 530 -13.00 6.02 14.90
N HIS A 531 -13.71 6.69 13.99
CA HIS A 531 -14.41 6.04 12.89
C HIS A 531 -13.92 6.47 11.50
N ASN A 532 -13.42 7.70 11.33
CA ASN A 532 -13.14 8.32 10.04
C ASN A 532 -11.83 9.11 10.02
N TYR A 533 -11.25 9.27 8.83
CA TYR A 533 -10.19 10.23 8.58
C TYR A 533 -10.76 11.49 7.93
N ILE A 534 -11.07 12.48 8.75
CA ILE A 534 -11.84 13.64 8.32
C ILE A 534 -10.92 14.71 7.74
N ARG A 535 -11.17 15.07 6.48
CA ARG A 535 -10.62 16.27 5.83
C ARG A 535 -11.74 17.17 5.39
N VAL A 536 -11.64 18.45 5.76
CA VAL A 536 -12.49 19.51 5.23
C VAL A 536 -11.71 20.26 4.19
N LEU A 537 -12.22 20.28 2.98
CA LEU A 537 -11.62 20.95 1.84
C LEU A 537 -12.52 22.09 1.40
N GLU A 538 -11.93 23.20 0.98
CA GLU A 538 -12.59 24.29 0.28
C GLU A 538 -12.02 24.38 -1.14
N VAL A 539 -12.88 24.22 -2.13
CA VAL A 539 -12.48 24.24 -3.54
C VAL A 539 -12.52 25.67 -4.07
N SER A 540 -11.40 26.10 -4.67
CA SER A 540 -11.19 27.45 -5.19
C SER A 540 -12.28 27.85 -6.19
N LYS A 541 -12.63 29.14 -6.19
CA LYS A 541 -13.51 29.75 -7.21
C LYS A 541 -12.91 29.71 -8.62
N ARG A 542 -11.59 29.53 -8.73
CA ARG A 542 -10.84 29.48 -10.00
C ARG A 542 -10.69 28.06 -10.54
N ALA A 543 -11.10 27.04 -9.78
CA ALA A 543 -11.07 25.66 -10.22
C ALA A 543 -12.00 25.46 -11.42
N VAL A 544 -11.54 24.72 -12.43
CA VAL A 544 -12.39 24.25 -13.55
C VAL A 544 -12.83 22.82 -13.23
N ASP A 545 -13.63 22.69 -12.16
CA ASP A 545 -14.04 21.42 -11.56
C ASP A 545 -15.55 21.44 -11.20
N PRO A 546 -16.27 20.30 -11.22
CA PRO A 546 -17.69 20.27 -10.83
C PRO A 546 -17.96 20.77 -9.40
N PHE A 547 -16.95 20.79 -8.53
CA PHE A 547 -17.02 21.18 -7.12
C PHE A 547 -16.58 22.63 -6.86
N THR A 548 -16.41 23.47 -7.89
CA THR A 548 -16.02 24.88 -7.74
C THR A 548 -16.88 25.62 -6.71
N SER A 549 -16.23 26.34 -5.78
CA SER A 549 -16.89 27.06 -4.67
C SER A 549 -17.66 26.18 -3.67
N SER A 550 -17.31 24.89 -3.56
CA SER A 550 -17.89 23.99 -2.57
C SER A 550 -16.95 23.71 -1.40
N ARG A 551 -17.54 23.24 -0.30
CA ARG A 551 -16.83 22.56 0.78
C ARG A 551 -17.08 21.06 0.70
N LEU A 552 -16.02 20.28 0.87
CA LEU A 552 -16.04 18.82 0.83
C LEU A 552 -15.60 18.27 2.19
N LEU A 553 -16.39 17.36 2.77
CA LEU A 553 -15.99 16.52 3.89
C LEU A 553 -15.55 15.20 3.28
N LEU A 554 -14.29 14.84 3.49
CA LEU A 554 -13.74 13.54 3.08
C LEU A 554 -13.48 12.70 4.33
N ASP A 555 -13.90 11.45 4.32
CA ASP A 555 -13.64 10.45 5.37
C ASP A 555 -12.41 9.57 5.07
N ASN A 556 -11.90 9.62 3.82
CA ASN A 556 -10.69 8.98 3.32
C ASN A 556 -10.17 9.70 2.05
N PRO A 557 -8.93 9.44 1.57
CA PRO A 557 -8.46 9.98 0.30
C PRO A 557 -9.38 9.60 -0.86
N GLY A 558 -10.16 10.57 -1.37
CA GLY A 558 -11.03 10.40 -2.52
C GLY A 558 -12.49 10.02 -2.20
N ASN A 559 -12.83 9.69 -0.95
CA ASN A 559 -14.22 9.42 -0.58
C ASN A 559 -14.88 10.70 -0.04
N ILE A 560 -15.94 11.16 -0.70
CA ILE A 560 -16.65 12.39 -0.33
C ILE A 560 -17.84 12.02 0.55
N HIS A 561 -17.72 12.30 1.84
CA HIS A 561 -18.73 12.07 2.85
C HIS A 561 -19.84 13.13 2.84
N SER A 562 -19.55 14.39 2.51
CA SER A 562 -20.56 15.45 2.36
C SER A 562 -20.06 16.58 1.47
N ILE A 563 -20.97 17.22 0.75
CA ILE A 563 -20.72 18.39 -0.12
C ILE A 563 -21.65 19.52 0.32
N SER A 564 -21.14 20.73 0.40
CA SER A 564 -21.94 21.94 0.61
C SER A 564 -21.51 23.04 -0.34
N PHE A 565 -22.47 23.58 -1.10
CA PHE A 565 -22.29 24.84 -1.82
C PHE A 565 -22.80 25.98 -0.95
N ILE A 566 -21.98 27.02 -0.80
CA ILE A 566 -22.29 28.13 0.12
C ILE A 566 -23.53 28.92 -0.35
N PHE A 567 -23.80 28.96 -1.66
CA PHE A 567 -24.84 29.78 -2.27
C PHE A 567 -25.89 29.00 -3.10
N LYS A 568 -25.91 27.67 -3.00
CA LYS A 568 -26.86 26.81 -3.74
C LYS A 568 -27.40 25.70 -2.84
N SER A 569 -28.70 25.44 -2.92
CA SER A 569 -29.34 24.34 -2.18
C SER A 569 -29.14 23.00 -2.89
N LEU A 570 -29.21 22.96 -4.22
CA LEU A 570 -28.94 21.75 -5.01
C LEU A 570 -27.47 21.64 -5.39
N THR A 571 -26.96 20.40 -5.42
CA THR A 571 -25.54 20.11 -5.67
C THR A 571 -25.20 19.97 -7.17
N SER A 572 -26.21 19.89 -8.05
CA SER A 572 -26.08 19.56 -9.48
C SER A 572 -25.36 18.22 -9.72
N THR A 573 -25.53 17.28 -8.78
CA THR A 573 -24.95 15.94 -8.85
C THR A 573 -26.05 14.89 -8.74
N TYR A 574 -25.71 13.61 -8.88
CA TYR A 574 -26.68 12.53 -8.71
C TYR A 574 -27.29 12.45 -7.29
N PHE A 575 -26.73 13.15 -6.30
CA PHE A 575 -27.30 13.23 -4.94
C PHE A 575 -28.63 13.97 -4.88
N ASP A 576 -28.89 14.85 -5.84
CA ASP A 576 -30.15 15.59 -5.91
C ASP A 576 -31.33 14.68 -6.30
N VAL A 577 -31.09 13.45 -6.78
CA VAL A 577 -32.16 12.48 -7.09
C VAL A 577 -33.02 12.19 -5.87
N PHE A 578 -32.43 12.22 -4.68
CA PHE A 578 -33.16 11.96 -3.43
C PHE A 578 -34.13 13.08 -3.03
N THR A 579 -34.18 14.20 -3.76
CA THR A 579 -35.13 15.30 -3.50
C THR A 579 -36.37 15.24 -4.40
N LEU A 580 -36.59 14.16 -5.16
CA LEU A 580 -37.72 14.06 -6.08
C LEU A 580 -39.02 13.65 -5.35
N PRO A 581 -40.19 14.24 -5.71
CA PRO A 581 -41.47 13.95 -5.03
C PRO A 581 -41.88 12.47 -4.97
N PRO A 582 -41.61 11.61 -5.98
CA PRO A 582 -41.92 10.18 -5.90
C PRO A 582 -41.08 9.40 -4.89
N ILE A 583 -39.95 9.96 -4.44
CA ILE A 583 -38.98 9.32 -3.52
C ILE A 583 -39.21 9.79 -2.08
N ILE A 584 -39.70 11.02 -1.88
CA ILE A 584 -39.96 11.62 -0.57
C ILE A 584 -41.47 11.61 -0.30
N PRO A 585 -41.99 10.68 0.51
CA PRO A 585 -43.39 10.69 0.90
C PRO A 585 -43.65 11.68 2.05
N PRO A 586 -44.92 12.03 2.32
CA PRO A 586 -45.30 12.85 3.47
C PRO A 586 -44.99 12.13 4.79
N GLY A 587 -44.32 12.82 5.73
CA GLY A 587 -44.01 12.29 7.07
C GLY A 587 -42.56 12.53 7.51
N PRO A 588 -42.16 12.03 8.69
CA PRO A 588 -40.78 12.10 9.16
C PRO A 588 -39.86 11.16 8.34
N ILE A 589 -38.65 11.59 8.02
CA ILE A 589 -37.70 10.84 7.20
C ILE A 589 -36.40 10.62 7.96
N GLY A 590 -35.91 9.38 8.00
CA GLY A 590 -34.59 9.02 8.48
C GLY A 590 -33.55 9.03 7.35
N ILE A 591 -32.40 9.64 7.57
CA ILE A 591 -31.31 9.69 6.59
C ILE A 591 -30.01 9.26 7.26
N LEU A 592 -29.29 8.31 6.65
CA LEU A 592 -28.02 7.80 7.15
C LEU A 592 -27.06 7.39 6.01
N GLY A 593 -25.77 7.25 6.36
CA GLY A 593 -24.73 6.85 5.40
C GLY A 593 -24.09 8.04 4.67
N PHE A 594 -23.25 7.73 3.68
CA PHE A 594 -22.46 8.74 2.99
C PHE A 594 -23.37 9.80 2.36
N ARG A 595 -23.01 11.09 2.49
CA ARG A 595 -23.68 12.24 1.88
C ARG A 595 -25.11 12.51 2.38
N ALA A 596 -25.52 11.84 3.46
CA ALA A 596 -26.76 12.10 4.19
C ALA A 596 -26.93 13.58 4.55
N GLY A 597 -25.86 14.25 4.99
CA GLY A 597 -25.90 15.67 5.34
C GLY A 597 -26.22 16.60 4.17
N SER A 598 -25.74 16.27 2.96
CA SER A 598 -26.06 17.03 1.74
C SER A 598 -27.52 16.86 1.34
N ALA A 599 -28.03 15.63 1.35
CA ALA A 599 -29.42 15.34 1.03
C ALA A 599 -30.39 15.97 2.04
N ALA A 600 -30.11 15.85 3.34
CA ALA A 600 -30.93 16.41 4.41
C ALA A 600 -31.13 17.92 4.26
N ARG A 601 -30.05 18.66 3.93
CA ARG A 601 -30.13 20.10 3.69
C ARG A 601 -31.04 20.44 2.52
N SER A 602 -30.90 19.75 1.39
CA SER A 602 -31.75 19.98 0.21
C SER A 602 -33.22 19.65 0.50
N ILE A 603 -33.50 18.61 1.29
CA ILE A 603 -34.87 18.21 1.66
C ILE A 603 -35.52 19.27 2.56
N LEU A 604 -34.80 19.78 3.56
CA LEU A 604 -35.30 20.84 4.44
C LEU A 604 -35.64 22.13 3.67
N ASP A 605 -34.87 22.44 2.62
CA ASP A 605 -35.08 23.60 1.76
C ASP A 605 -36.27 23.41 0.79
N LEU A 606 -36.45 22.21 0.23
CA LEU A 606 -37.44 21.93 -0.81
C LEU A 606 -38.81 21.47 -0.27
N TYR A 607 -38.85 20.85 0.90
CA TYR A 607 -40.05 20.27 1.50
C TYR A 607 -40.30 20.87 2.90
N PRO A 608 -41.02 22.00 2.99
CA PRO A 608 -41.21 22.73 4.25
C PRO A 608 -42.04 21.97 5.29
N GLU A 609 -42.74 20.91 4.91
CA GLU A 609 -43.59 20.12 5.81
C GLU A 609 -42.89 18.85 6.34
N VAL A 610 -41.68 18.53 5.86
CA VAL A 610 -40.97 17.30 6.22
C VAL A 610 -40.12 17.50 7.48
N VAL A 611 -40.18 16.50 8.36
CA VAL A 611 -39.29 16.34 9.52
C VAL A 611 -38.16 15.38 9.13
N VAL A 612 -36.91 15.75 9.37
CA VAL A 612 -35.71 14.98 9.01
C VAL A 612 -35.00 14.54 10.28
N HIS A 613 -34.77 13.23 10.39
CA HIS A 613 -33.91 12.63 11.39
C HIS A 613 -32.61 12.14 10.74
N GLY A 614 -31.48 12.70 11.15
CA GLY A 614 -30.15 12.26 10.70
C GLY A 614 -29.51 11.32 11.72
N TRP A 615 -28.92 10.21 11.28
CA TRP A 615 -28.10 9.34 12.13
C TRP A 615 -26.65 9.36 11.68
N GLU A 616 -25.74 9.54 12.64
CA GLU A 616 -24.30 9.45 12.43
C GLU A 616 -23.66 8.66 13.57
N LEU A 617 -22.80 7.69 13.26
CA LEU A 617 -22.12 6.88 14.27
C LEU A 617 -20.96 7.67 14.90
N ASP A 618 -20.35 8.56 14.13
CA ASP A 618 -19.18 9.33 14.52
C ASP A 618 -19.55 10.75 14.96
N PRO A 619 -19.57 11.06 16.27
CA PRO A 619 -19.88 12.41 16.77
C PRO A 619 -18.95 13.48 16.19
N SER A 620 -17.73 13.10 15.78
CA SER A 620 -16.74 14.02 15.21
C SER A 620 -17.17 14.53 13.82
N VAL A 621 -17.88 13.73 13.04
CA VAL A 621 -18.46 14.15 11.74
C VAL A 621 -19.56 15.17 11.97
N ILE A 622 -20.39 15.00 13.01
CA ILE A 622 -21.39 16.00 13.40
C ILE A 622 -20.71 17.30 13.85
N GLY A 623 -19.63 17.19 14.63
CA GLY A 623 -18.80 18.34 15.00
C GLY A 623 -18.31 19.13 13.79
N VAL A 624 -17.75 18.45 12.78
CA VAL A 624 -17.36 19.08 11.51
C VAL A 624 -18.54 19.70 10.79
N GLY A 625 -19.68 19.02 10.75
CA GLY A 625 -20.90 19.52 10.15
C GLY A 625 -21.30 20.87 10.75
N ARG A 626 -21.22 20.97 12.07
CA ARG A 626 -21.55 22.18 12.85
C ARG A 626 -20.58 23.32 12.58
N GLU A 627 -19.29 23.03 12.59
CA GLU A 627 -18.23 24.03 12.46
C GLU A 627 -18.02 24.52 11.02
N TYR A 628 -18.01 23.60 10.04
CA TYR A 628 -17.58 23.90 8.67
C TYR A 628 -18.70 23.88 7.63
N PHE A 629 -19.82 23.20 7.90
CA PHE A 629 -20.92 22.99 6.94
C PHE A 629 -22.23 23.71 7.35
N GLY A 630 -22.21 24.49 8.44
CA GLY A 630 -23.36 25.31 8.86
C GLY A 630 -24.50 24.52 9.51
N LEU A 631 -24.24 23.28 9.97
CA LEU A 631 -25.26 22.43 10.60
C LEU A 631 -25.87 23.09 11.84
N SER A 632 -25.09 23.81 12.66
CA SER A 632 -25.62 24.54 13.83
C SER A 632 -26.56 25.69 13.47
N LYS A 633 -26.46 26.23 12.25
CA LYS A 633 -27.44 27.21 11.76
C LYS A 633 -28.74 26.50 11.37
N LEU A 634 -28.64 25.35 10.70
CA LEU A 634 -29.78 24.53 10.31
C LEU A 634 -30.52 23.96 11.54
N GLU A 635 -29.80 23.44 12.54
CA GLU A 635 -30.40 22.94 13.79
C GLU A 635 -31.21 24.04 14.51
N ARG A 636 -30.73 25.29 14.50
CA ARG A 636 -31.48 26.43 15.07
C ARG A 636 -32.65 26.85 14.19
N GLN A 637 -32.46 26.87 12.87
CA GLN A 637 -33.48 27.28 11.91
C GLN A 637 -34.66 26.29 11.83
N TYR A 638 -34.39 25.00 12.05
CA TYR A 638 -35.33 23.90 11.92
C TYR A 638 -35.40 23.09 13.23
N THR A 639 -35.58 23.77 14.37
CA THR A 639 -35.49 23.15 15.71
C THR A 639 -36.52 22.05 15.94
N ASP A 640 -37.69 22.15 15.30
CA ASP A 640 -38.81 21.20 15.34
C ASP A 640 -38.80 20.19 14.19
N ARG A 641 -37.84 20.33 13.25
CA ARG A 641 -37.84 19.61 11.97
C ARG A 641 -36.52 18.93 11.62
N LEU A 642 -35.41 19.25 12.26
CA LEU A 642 -34.13 18.58 12.07
C LEU A 642 -33.65 18.00 13.41
N ILE A 643 -33.61 16.68 13.49
CA ILE A 643 -33.19 15.95 14.68
C ILE A 643 -31.97 15.10 14.33
N ILE A 644 -30.87 15.27 15.07
CA ILE A 644 -29.61 14.55 14.81
C ILE A 644 -29.32 13.58 15.95
N HIS A 645 -29.13 12.32 15.60
CA HIS A 645 -28.85 11.24 16.51
C HIS A 645 -27.42 10.73 16.32
N VAL A 646 -26.70 10.53 17.43
CA VAL A 646 -25.38 9.92 17.43
C VAL A 646 -25.48 8.49 17.94
N GLY A 647 -25.19 7.50 17.10
CA GLY A 647 -25.22 6.09 17.49
C GLY A 647 -25.63 5.11 16.39
N ASP A 648 -25.80 3.85 16.77
CA ASP A 648 -26.18 2.77 15.85
C ASP A 648 -27.65 2.89 15.43
N ALA A 649 -27.91 3.33 14.19
CA ALA A 649 -29.28 3.50 13.68
C ALA A 649 -30.10 2.19 13.66
N PHE A 650 -29.46 1.01 13.64
CA PHE A 650 -30.16 -0.28 13.70
C PHE A 650 -30.71 -0.62 15.09
N LYS A 651 -30.39 0.19 16.11
CA LYS A 651 -31.00 0.09 17.44
C LYS A 651 -32.22 1.01 17.61
N ALA A 652 -32.52 1.87 16.63
CA ALA A 652 -33.70 2.70 16.65
C ALA A 652 -34.95 1.81 16.44
N SER A 653 -35.86 1.78 17.41
CA SER A 653 -37.12 1.06 17.28
C SER A 653 -38.13 1.91 16.53
N THR A 654 -38.17 1.82 15.21
CA THR A 654 -39.25 2.40 14.40
C THR A 654 -40.11 1.26 13.88
N ARG A 655 -41.29 1.06 14.47
CA ARG A 655 -42.29 0.15 13.90
C ARG A 655 -42.88 0.85 12.68
N GLY A 656 -42.84 0.17 11.52
CA GLY A 656 -43.37 0.70 10.27
C GLY A 656 -42.46 1.72 9.56
N GLY A 657 -42.14 1.45 8.28
CA GLY A 657 -41.36 2.31 7.41
C GLY A 657 -41.04 1.62 6.08
N SER A 658 -40.58 2.38 5.09
CA SER A 658 -40.06 1.88 3.82
C SER A 658 -38.61 2.33 3.67
N CYS A 659 -37.71 1.50 3.15
CA CYS A 659 -36.32 1.90 2.96
C CYS A 659 -36.00 1.99 1.47
N VAL A 660 -35.29 3.04 1.04
CA VAL A 660 -34.86 3.23 -0.35
C VAL A 660 -33.34 3.33 -0.39
N GLU A 661 -32.71 2.37 -1.07
CA GLU A 661 -31.27 2.40 -1.41
C GLU A 661 -31.13 2.65 -2.92
N ALA A 662 -30.31 3.62 -3.33
CA ALA A 662 -30.07 3.87 -4.75
C ALA A 662 -28.83 3.12 -5.25
N GLU A 663 -28.99 2.39 -6.36
CA GLU A 663 -27.96 1.61 -7.03
C GLU A 663 -27.55 2.28 -8.35
N ASP A 664 -26.25 2.52 -8.52
CA ASP A 664 -25.66 2.90 -9.83
C ASP A 664 -24.72 1.78 -10.27
N SER A 665 -25.15 0.99 -11.27
CA SER A 665 -24.45 -0.19 -11.75
C SER A 665 -23.11 0.11 -12.42
N LEU A 666 -22.89 1.34 -12.91
CA LEU A 666 -21.64 1.78 -13.56
C LEU A 666 -20.58 2.23 -12.56
N ARG A 667 -20.98 2.68 -11.37
CA ARG A 667 -20.07 3.17 -10.32
C ARG A 667 -19.89 2.21 -9.16
N HIS A 668 -20.93 1.49 -8.79
CA HIS A 668 -20.89 0.59 -7.65
C HIS A 668 -20.45 -0.82 -8.06
N GLY A 669 -20.51 -1.21 -9.34
CA GLY A 669 -20.41 -2.63 -9.72
C GLY A 669 -21.54 -3.45 -9.08
N LYS A 670 -21.54 -4.78 -9.18
CA LYS A 670 -22.50 -5.65 -8.44
C LYS A 670 -22.21 -5.65 -6.92
N LEU A 671 -22.21 -4.48 -6.31
CA LEU A 671 -21.68 -4.19 -4.98
C LEU A 671 -22.68 -3.36 -4.18
N VAL A 672 -23.98 -3.59 -4.43
CA VAL A 672 -24.87 -3.63 -3.28
C VAL A 672 -24.48 -4.91 -2.55
N THR A 673 -23.73 -4.79 -1.45
CA THR A 673 -23.32 -5.97 -0.67
C THR A 673 -24.59 -6.72 -0.27
N GLU A 674 -24.73 -7.99 -0.69
CA GLU A 674 -25.84 -8.87 -0.27
C GLU A 674 -26.06 -8.82 1.25
N GLU A 675 -24.99 -8.60 2.01
CA GLU A 675 -25.01 -8.43 3.46
C GLU A 675 -25.74 -7.16 3.93
N THR A 676 -25.61 -6.02 3.25
CA THR A 676 -26.32 -4.78 3.58
C THR A 676 -27.81 -4.92 3.28
N LEU A 677 -28.17 -5.47 2.11
CA LEU A 677 -29.57 -5.79 1.79
C LEU A 677 -30.15 -6.81 2.77
N LYS A 678 -29.38 -7.84 3.16
CA LYS A 678 -29.83 -8.86 4.13
C LYS A 678 -30.07 -8.29 5.53
N GLU A 679 -29.22 -7.39 6.01
CA GLU A 679 -29.44 -6.71 7.29
C GLU A 679 -30.60 -5.70 7.20
N MET A 680 -30.75 -4.99 6.08
CA MET A 680 -31.88 -4.08 5.87
C MET A 680 -33.19 -4.84 5.73
N GLN A 681 -33.23 -5.98 5.04
CA GLN A 681 -34.39 -6.86 4.95
C GLN A 681 -34.75 -7.46 6.31
N ARG A 682 -33.77 -7.73 7.17
CA ARG A 682 -34.01 -8.17 8.55
C ARG A 682 -34.69 -7.11 9.41
N VAL A 683 -34.44 -5.84 9.13
CA VAL A 683 -34.97 -4.69 9.91
C VAL A 683 -36.29 -4.16 9.32
N PHE A 684 -36.40 -4.09 8.00
CA PHE A 684 -37.52 -3.47 7.29
C PHE A 684 -38.44 -4.46 6.57
N GLY A 685 -38.10 -5.75 6.53
CA GLY A 685 -38.90 -6.81 5.90
C GLY A 685 -39.10 -6.61 4.39
N ASP A 686 -40.30 -6.92 3.89
CA ASP A 686 -40.68 -6.79 2.48
C ASP A 686 -40.89 -5.33 2.00
N LYS A 687 -40.53 -4.34 2.83
CA LYS A 687 -40.68 -2.90 2.56
C LYS A 687 -39.35 -2.22 2.19
N LEU A 688 -38.40 -3.01 1.69
CA LEU A 688 -37.13 -2.54 1.14
C LEU A 688 -37.27 -2.35 -0.37
N PHE A 689 -37.01 -1.15 -0.87
CA PHE A 689 -37.02 -0.80 -2.28
C PHE A 689 -35.61 -0.42 -2.72
N VAL A 690 -35.13 -1.00 -3.84
CA VAL A 690 -33.85 -0.65 -4.45
C VAL A 690 -34.12 0.14 -5.72
N LEU A 691 -33.62 1.38 -5.79
CA LEU A 691 -33.78 2.26 -6.94
C LEU A 691 -32.57 2.12 -7.87
N SER A 692 -32.74 1.45 -9.01
CA SER A 692 -31.67 1.36 -10.03
C SER A 692 -31.61 2.62 -10.89
N LEU A 693 -30.50 3.34 -10.83
CA LEU A 693 -30.27 4.62 -11.51
C LEU A 693 -29.87 4.47 -12.99
N GLY A 694 -29.68 3.23 -13.47
CA GLY A 694 -29.21 2.92 -14.84
C GLY A 694 -30.28 2.99 -15.93
N ASN A 695 -31.57 3.01 -15.57
CA ASN A 695 -32.69 3.21 -16.48
C ASN A 695 -33.48 4.43 -16.01
N ARG A 696 -33.23 5.60 -16.63
CA ARG A 696 -34.10 6.77 -16.52
C ARG A 696 -35.23 6.70 -17.53
#